data_AF-A0A2H1WIZ6-F1
#
_entry.id   AF-A0A2H1WIZ6-F1
#
_cell.length_a   1.000
_cell.length_b   1.000
_cell.length_c   1.000
_cell.angle_alpha   90.00
_cell.angle_beta   90.00
_cell.angle_gamma   90.00
#
_symmetry.space_group_name_H-M   'P 1'
#
loop_
_entity.id
_entity.type
_entity.pdbx_description
1 polymer ?
#
loop_
_entity_poly.entity_id
_entity_poly.type
_entity_poly.pdbx_seq_one_letter_code
_entity_poly.pdbx_strand_id
1 'polypeptide(L)'
;MDQIYIYAMQVVLAVGVTLVRYVVYDLTIKGTKNLSSIGYDMLNKKRWLHTQLVENINVGPIIIYIGSIVILLSNNEKIFSEDFLLLFIAYLIIQYPELGSTPLSSISYGVGMACNFYEGYLMHVIPSDGANFGGFIQNVQAFEAREGIVVPVRKLFIIITKSMYSPPDLQLFNKENRPDLSKLESCSVRIGDYSKGHLPSFLDIDDAVMFQSLEDRSRDVAGIRNRSYKNTAYKIHRQRGPPVYLVAECATPLYTLYRVMENKELYDDLAKVNVQDVCDDFCSTLLRLLDRSSECRDQVELVHYDDRDPEANLADVLLNRIQQLEPRFEELISKMKMDRNTYIYFMQVLFVASITFASQSLDLRNKQTLAINIARFVLYVLSVRGFSEACAVLYDCMRHQRLPDVQVLQRGALHRHHVMMVLGAAALLLTHEQPIIDERFIFILIATLIAKYPEIDRKLDKKKTVNYGVGMACSYFEGYLVHVLPSDGAKFFGFLENIKIYENREGVVFPVKKLFVVVTKSLFSPPALVEFNKTGRDDLPKLEACSSLTEIEKDVAGVKNRIYRSTAYKIYRPSAPPVCLCTEGGTPLNTLYRVLKNSELSEELAGINREEIVHDFLTTLRKLITKSPECRGKCELVYFDDSNRDLNLADVLLDRIRELEPKFEEIIARRR
;
A
#
# COMPACT_ATOMS: atom_id res chain seq x y z
N MET A 1 -30.22 -56.76 45.12
CA MET A 1 -30.73 -55.64 44.31
C MET A 1 -30.10 -54.31 44.72
N ASP A 2 -29.85 -54.09 46.01
CA ASP A 2 -29.37 -52.80 46.52
C ASP A 2 -27.98 -52.37 46.01
N GLN A 3 -27.04 -53.30 45.82
CA GLN A 3 -25.73 -52.97 45.23
C GLN A 3 -25.82 -52.52 43.76
N ILE A 4 -26.70 -53.13 42.97
CA ILE A 4 -26.89 -52.73 41.56
C ILE A 4 -27.53 -51.34 41.49
N TYR A 5 -28.45 -51.03 42.42
CA TYR A 5 -29.08 -49.72 42.52
C TYR A 5 -28.09 -48.61 42.93
N ILE A 6 -27.17 -48.91 43.85
CA ILE A 6 -26.11 -47.98 44.26
C ILE A 6 -25.12 -47.73 43.12
N TYR A 7 -24.69 -48.79 42.40
CA TYR A 7 -23.84 -48.63 41.23
C TYR A 7 -24.53 -47.88 40.09
N ALA A 8 -25.81 -48.14 39.83
CA ALA A 8 -26.59 -47.40 38.83
C ALA A 8 -26.71 -45.91 39.20
N MET A 9 -26.97 -45.60 40.48
CA MET A 9 -26.99 -44.21 40.96
C MET A 9 -25.63 -43.52 40.86
N GLN A 10 -24.53 -44.20 41.17
CA GLN A 10 -23.18 -43.64 41.03
C GLN A 10 -22.81 -43.37 39.57
N VAL A 11 -23.20 -44.25 38.64
CA VAL A 11 -23.00 -44.04 37.20
C VAL A 11 -23.85 -42.87 36.70
N VAL A 12 -25.12 -42.78 37.10
CA VAL A 12 -26.00 -41.65 36.74
C VAL A 12 -25.46 -40.32 37.29
N LEU A 13 -24.93 -40.32 38.52
CA LEU A 13 -24.33 -39.14 39.13
C LEU A 13 -23.04 -38.74 38.39
N ALA A 14 -22.17 -39.70 38.07
CA ALA A 14 -20.93 -39.46 37.32
C ALA A 14 -21.20 -38.93 35.90
N VAL A 15 -22.20 -39.49 35.21
CA VAL A 15 -22.64 -39.02 33.88
C VAL A 15 -23.26 -37.62 33.98
N GLY A 16 -24.06 -37.35 35.02
CA GLY A 16 -24.65 -36.05 35.29
C GLY A 16 -23.61 -34.96 35.55
N VAL A 17 -22.63 -35.23 36.42
CA VAL A 17 -21.51 -34.31 36.71
C VAL A 17 -20.67 -34.05 35.47
N THR A 18 -20.44 -35.08 34.65
CA THR A 18 -19.73 -34.95 33.37
C THR A 18 -20.50 -34.05 32.40
N LEU A 19 -21.80 -34.27 32.21
CA LEU A 19 -22.67 -33.42 31.38
C LEU A 19 -22.67 -31.95 31.83
N VAL A 20 -22.78 -31.71 33.14
CA VAL A 20 -22.72 -30.36 33.71
C VAL A 20 -21.38 -29.70 33.42
N ARG A 21 -20.27 -30.45 33.51
CA ARG A 21 -18.93 -29.97 33.14
C ARG A 21 -18.84 -29.54 31.68
N TYR A 22 -19.39 -30.33 30.76
CA TYR A 22 -19.42 -29.97 29.33
C TYR A 22 -20.29 -28.75 29.03
N VAL A 23 -21.39 -28.56 29.78
CA VAL A 23 -22.21 -27.34 29.69
C VAL A 23 -21.44 -26.11 30.17
N VAL A 24 -20.67 -26.22 31.27
CA VAL A 24 -19.75 -25.15 31.70
C VAL A 24 -18.75 -24.85 30.59
N TYR A 25 -18.16 -25.87 29.97
CA TYR A 25 -17.18 -25.69 28.90
C TYR A 25 -17.76 -24.92 27.71
N ASP A 26 -18.90 -25.36 27.17
CA ASP A 26 -19.57 -24.70 26.04
C ASP A 26 -19.93 -23.23 26.37
N LEU A 27 -20.42 -22.98 27.58
CA LEU A 27 -20.77 -21.63 28.03
C LEU A 27 -19.54 -20.74 28.29
N THR A 28 -18.45 -21.27 28.84
CA THR A 28 -17.17 -20.55 28.98
C THR A 28 -16.61 -20.17 27.60
N ILE A 29 -16.67 -21.08 26.64
CA ILE A 29 -16.16 -20.85 25.27
C ILE A 29 -17.00 -19.79 24.55
N LYS A 30 -18.33 -19.88 24.64
CA LYS A 30 -19.24 -18.85 24.08
C LYS A 30 -19.08 -17.50 24.77
N GLY A 31 -18.90 -17.49 26.10
CA GLY A 31 -18.68 -16.28 26.88
C GLY A 31 -17.37 -15.58 26.55
N THR A 32 -16.27 -16.34 26.44
CA THR A 32 -14.94 -15.81 26.08
C THR A 32 -14.90 -15.23 24.66
N LYS A 33 -15.67 -15.78 23.71
CA LYS A 33 -15.83 -15.19 22.36
C LYS A 33 -16.43 -13.77 22.41
N ASN A 34 -17.47 -13.58 23.21
CA ASN A 34 -18.11 -12.27 23.35
C ASN A 34 -17.25 -11.30 24.18
N LEU A 35 -16.57 -11.78 25.21
CA LEU A 35 -15.67 -10.97 26.04
C LEU A 35 -14.39 -10.56 25.30
N SER A 36 -13.84 -11.42 24.45
CA SER A 36 -12.67 -11.10 23.62
C SER A 36 -13.00 -10.08 22.54
N SER A 37 -14.18 -10.16 21.91
CA SER A 37 -14.63 -9.11 20.97
C SER A 37 -14.85 -7.77 21.68
N ILE A 38 -15.39 -7.78 22.91
CA ILE A 38 -15.58 -6.57 23.73
C ILE A 38 -14.23 -5.99 24.19
N GLY A 39 -13.31 -6.84 24.65
CA GLY A 39 -11.96 -6.43 25.06
C GLY A 39 -11.14 -5.86 23.90
N TYR A 40 -11.28 -6.45 22.71
CA TYR A 40 -10.69 -5.94 21.48
C TYR A 40 -11.24 -4.56 21.10
N ASP A 41 -12.56 -4.37 21.16
CA ASP A 41 -13.19 -3.07 20.92
C ASP A 41 -12.77 -2.01 21.97
N MET A 42 -12.61 -2.39 23.24
CA MET A 42 -12.13 -1.47 24.29
C MET A 42 -10.67 -1.06 24.09
N LEU A 43 -9.79 -2.02 23.75
CA LEU A 43 -8.35 -1.77 23.60
C LEU A 43 -8.03 -1.00 22.31
N ASN A 44 -8.68 -1.33 21.19
CA ASN A 44 -8.35 -0.72 19.90
C ASN A 44 -9.17 0.52 19.54
N LYS A 45 -10.41 0.67 20.03
CA LYS A 45 -11.27 1.81 19.63
C LYS A 45 -11.36 2.93 20.68
N LYS A 46 -10.70 2.81 21.85
CA LYS A 46 -10.76 3.79 22.97
C LYS A 46 -12.19 4.28 23.31
N ARG A 47 -13.22 3.48 23.03
CA ARG A 47 -14.61 3.81 23.38
C ARG A 47 -14.92 3.27 24.77
N TRP A 48 -15.41 4.13 25.65
CA TRP A 48 -15.96 3.72 26.93
C TRP A 48 -17.24 2.89 26.73
N LEU A 49 -17.44 1.88 27.59
CA LEU A 49 -18.56 0.94 27.55
C LEU A 49 -19.90 1.65 27.33
N HIS A 50 -20.51 1.43 26.17
CA HIS A 50 -21.91 1.78 25.95
C HIS A 50 -22.77 0.83 26.79
N THR A 51 -23.56 1.39 27.73
CA THR A 51 -24.44 0.67 28.66
C THR A 51 -25.45 -0.26 27.97
N GLN A 52 -25.79 -0.01 26.71
CA GLN A 52 -26.67 -0.89 25.91
C GLN A 52 -26.10 -2.28 25.60
N LEU A 53 -24.77 -2.49 25.70
CA LEU A 53 -24.19 -3.82 25.45
C LEU A 53 -24.44 -4.80 26.62
N VAL A 54 -24.61 -4.27 27.84
CA VAL A 54 -24.90 -5.06 29.04
C VAL A 54 -26.38 -5.49 29.07
N GLU A 55 -27.27 -4.68 28.48
CA GLU A 55 -28.72 -4.96 28.43
C GLU A 55 -29.10 -6.13 27.49
N ASN A 56 -28.22 -6.51 26.56
CA ASN A 56 -28.45 -7.64 25.64
C ASN A 56 -27.84 -8.96 26.11
N ILE A 57 -27.27 -9.02 27.31
CA ILE A 57 -26.74 -10.26 27.87
C ILE A 57 -27.93 -11.11 28.33
N ASN A 58 -28.20 -12.17 27.56
CA ASN A 58 -29.26 -13.12 27.90
C ASN A 58 -28.95 -13.73 29.28
N VAL A 59 -29.81 -13.44 30.26
CA VAL A 59 -29.61 -13.80 31.68
C VAL A 59 -29.68 -15.32 31.89
N GLY A 60 -30.42 -16.04 31.03
CA GLY A 60 -30.59 -17.49 31.10
C GLY A 60 -29.26 -18.27 31.07
N PRO A 61 -28.42 -18.10 30.04
CA PRO A 61 -27.08 -18.70 29.97
C PRO A 61 -26.19 -18.41 31.19
N ILE A 62 -26.27 -17.22 31.78
CA ILE A 62 -25.50 -16.87 32.99
C ILE A 62 -25.99 -17.63 34.21
N ILE A 63 -27.31 -17.74 34.39
CA ILE A 63 -27.89 -18.53 35.49
C ILE A 63 -27.51 -20.01 35.35
N ILE A 64 -27.57 -20.55 34.13
CA ILE A 64 -27.15 -21.93 33.85
C ILE A 64 -25.66 -22.12 34.11
N TYR A 65 -24.82 -21.14 33.74
CA TYR A 65 -23.38 -21.18 33.98
C TYR A 65 -23.04 -21.16 35.48
N ILE A 66 -23.63 -20.23 36.24
CA ILE A 66 -23.44 -20.11 37.69
C ILE A 66 -23.95 -21.37 38.39
N GLY A 67 -25.15 -21.84 38.04
CA GLY A 67 -25.71 -23.08 38.60
C GLY A 67 -24.83 -24.29 38.34
N SER A 68 -24.26 -24.39 37.14
CA SER A 68 -23.36 -25.49 36.76
C SER A 68 -22.01 -25.42 37.50
N ILE A 69 -21.45 -24.23 37.72
CA ILE A 69 -20.25 -24.04 38.56
C ILE A 69 -20.54 -24.44 40.01
N VAL A 70 -21.68 -24.02 40.57
CA VAL A 70 -22.08 -24.36 41.95
C VAL A 70 -22.22 -25.88 42.11
N ILE A 71 -22.83 -26.57 41.13
CA ILE A 71 -22.93 -28.03 41.11
C ILE A 71 -21.54 -28.68 41.08
N LEU A 72 -20.60 -28.20 40.25
CA LEU A 72 -19.25 -28.77 40.18
C LEU A 72 -18.47 -28.55 41.49
N LEU A 73 -18.51 -27.33 42.04
CA LEU A 73 -17.85 -26.99 43.30
C LEU A 73 -18.42 -27.77 44.48
N SER A 74 -19.74 -27.97 44.53
CA SER A 74 -20.40 -28.73 45.60
C SER A 74 -20.06 -30.22 45.57
N ASN A 75 -19.60 -30.74 44.43
CA ASN A 75 -19.11 -32.11 44.26
C ASN A 75 -17.58 -32.22 44.35
N ASN A 76 -16.87 -31.16 44.78
CA ASN A 76 -15.39 -31.10 44.83
C ASN A 76 -14.69 -31.36 43.49
N GLU A 77 -15.39 -31.13 42.38
CA GLU A 77 -14.84 -31.32 41.04
C GLU A 77 -14.17 -30.05 40.55
N LYS A 78 -13.04 -30.21 39.84
CA LYS A 78 -12.37 -29.08 39.18
C LYS A 78 -13.31 -28.51 38.10
N ILE A 79 -13.49 -27.18 38.12
CA ILE A 79 -14.31 -26.47 37.11
C ILE A 79 -13.78 -26.73 35.69
N PHE A 80 -12.46 -26.81 35.55
CA PHE A 80 -11.77 -27.18 34.31
C PHE A 80 -10.87 -28.40 34.58
N SER A 81 -11.21 -29.53 33.97
CA SER A 81 -10.35 -30.72 33.89
C SER A 81 -9.33 -30.57 32.76
N GLU A 82 -8.31 -31.43 32.75
CA GLU A 82 -7.29 -31.49 31.70
C GLU A 82 -7.89 -31.66 30.29
N ASP A 83 -9.07 -32.28 30.20
CA ASP A 83 -9.80 -32.51 28.95
C ASP A 83 -10.42 -31.23 28.35
N PHE A 84 -10.69 -30.19 29.16
CA PHE A 84 -11.24 -28.92 28.68
C PHE A 84 -10.38 -28.34 27.56
N LEU A 85 -9.07 -28.47 27.71
CA LEU A 85 -8.08 -27.95 26.78
C LEU A 85 -8.14 -28.69 25.43
N LEU A 86 -8.24 -30.03 25.46
CA LEU A 86 -8.40 -30.85 24.26
C LEU A 86 -9.74 -30.55 23.56
N LEU A 87 -10.80 -30.38 24.33
CA LEU A 87 -12.14 -30.05 23.82
C LEU A 87 -12.20 -28.63 23.25
N PHE A 88 -11.51 -27.67 23.85
CA PHE A 88 -11.39 -26.31 23.34
C PHE A 88 -10.64 -26.28 22.00
N ILE A 89 -9.51 -27.01 21.92
CA ILE A 89 -8.74 -27.14 20.68
C ILE A 89 -9.56 -27.90 19.61
N ALA A 90 -10.23 -28.99 19.96
CA ALA A 90 -11.10 -29.73 19.05
C ALA A 90 -12.29 -28.89 18.57
N TYR A 91 -12.89 -28.08 19.45
CA TYR A 91 -13.94 -27.12 19.10
C TYR A 91 -13.42 -26.05 18.13
N LEU A 92 -12.22 -25.50 18.34
CA LEU A 92 -11.57 -24.58 17.39
C LEU A 92 -11.24 -25.24 16.04
N ILE A 93 -10.95 -26.54 16.01
CA ILE A 93 -10.72 -27.27 14.76
C ILE A 93 -12.04 -27.54 14.02
N ILE A 94 -13.11 -27.90 14.74
CA ILE A 94 -14.41 -28.28 14.18
C ILE A 94 -15.25 -27.07 13.75
N GLN A 95 -15.21 -25.96 14.48
CA GLN A 95 -15.97 -24.74 14.13
C GLN A 95 -15.38 -23.96 12.95
N TYR A 96 -14.11 -24.19 12.61
CA TYR A 96 -13.41 -23.45 11.57
C TYR A 96 -12.88 -24.40 10.47
N PRO A 97 -13.75 -25.13 9.76
CA PRO A 97 -13.34 -26.03 8.67
C PRO A 97 -12.66 -25.28 7.51
N GLU A 98 -12.77 -23.95 7.46
CA GLU A 98 -12.15 -23.07 6.46
C GLU A 98 -10.68 -22.71 6.74
N LEU A 99 -10.06 -23.19 7.83
CA LEU A 99 -8.62 -23.02 8.11
C LEU A 99 -7.70 -23.54 6.97
N GLY A 100 -8.23 -24.36 6.05
CA GLY A 100 -7.52 -24.92 4.89
C GLY A 100 -8.11 -24.57 3.52
N SER A 101 -9.06 -23.64 3.45
CA SER A 101 -9.58 -23.12 2.18
C SER A 101 -9.27 -21.63 2.08
N THR A 102 -8.15 -21.28 1.44
CA THR A 102 -8.10 -20.02 0.70
C THR A 102 -9.14 -20.13 -0.41
N PRO A 103 -10.28 -19.40 -0.37
CA PRO A 103 -10.91 -19.05 -1.64
C PRO A 103 -9.82 -18.32 -2.45
N LEU A 104 -9.76 -18.52 -3.78
CA LEU A 104 -8.87 -17.75 -4.66
C LEU A 104 -8.93 -16.29 -4.20
N SER A 105 -7.85 -15.81 -3.59
CA SER A 105 -7.92 -14.56 -2.83
C SER A 105 -8.10 -13.44 -3.83
N SER A 106 -9.27 -12.80 -3.84
CA SER A 106 -9.38 -11.46 -4.39
C SER A 106 -8.30 -10.62 -3.71
N ILE A 107 -7.38 -10.11 -4.53
CA ILE A 107 -6.27 -9.27 -4.06
C ILE A 107 -6.87 -8.04 -3.40
N SER A 108 -6.38 -7.69 -2.21
CA SER A 108 -6.80 -6.47 -1.54
C SER A 108 -6.48 -5.26 -2.41
N TYR A 109 -7.44 -4.35 -2.56
CA TYR A 109 -7.25 -3.10 -3.28
C TYR A 109 -6.02 -2.31 -2.77
N GLY A 110 -5.73 -2.36 -1.46
CA GLY A 110 -4.53 -1.73 -0.87
C GLY A 110 -3.22 -2.28 -1.44
N VAL A 111 -3.11 -3.61 -1.55
CA VAL A 111 -1.96 -4.30 -2.19
C VAL A 111 -1.83 -3.83 -3.63
N GLY A 112 -2.94 -3.83 -4.36
CA GLY A 112 -2.98 -3.38 -5.74
C GLY A 112 -2.54 -1.93 -5.96
N MET A 113 -2.95 -1.02 -5.07
CA MET A 113 -2.53 0.38 -5.07
C MET A 113 -1.03 0.52 -4.80
N ALA A 114 -0.48 -0.23 -3.86
CA ALA A 114 0.93 -0.20 -3.53
C ALA A 114 1.79 -0.68 -4.71
N CYS A 115 1.43 -1.80 -5.33
CA CYS A 115 2.11 -2.30 -6.53
C CYS A 115 2.03 -1.30 -7.69
N ASN A 116 0.87 -0.68 -7.90
CA ASN A 116 0.70 0.31 -8.97
C ASN A 116 1.57 1.55 -8.73
N PHE A 117 1.58 2.05 -7.50
CA PHE A 117 2.38 3.22 -7.12
C PHE A 117 3.88 2.94 -7.19
N TYR A 118 4.32 1.76 -6.77
CA TYR A 118 5.71 1.36 -6.85
C TYR A 118 6.19 1.24 -8.32
N GLU A 119 5.57 0.37 -9.14
CA GLU A 119 6.03 0.13 -10.53
C GLU A 119 5.67 1.28 -11.47
N GLY A 120 4.50 1.89 -11.30
CA GLY A 120 3.95 2.92 -12.18
C GLY A 120 4.42 4.34 -11.87
N TYR A 121 5.01 4.56 -10.70
CA TYR A 121 5.52 5.88 -10.30
C TYR A 121 6.92 5.82 -9.69
N LEU A 122 7.15 5.14 -8.56
CA LEU A 122 8.45 5.19 -7.87
C LEU A 122 9.60 4.65 -8.74
N MET A 123 9.39 3.56 -9.49
CA MET A 123 10.37 3.02 -10.43
C MET A 123 10.67 3.95 -11.63
N HIS A 124 9.84 4.96 -11.85
CA HIS A 124 10.08 6.03 -12.83
C HIS A 124 10.68 7.28 -12.23
N VAL A 125 10.78 7.39 -10.90
CA VAL A 125 11.29 8.60 -10.22
C VAL A 125 12.63 8.32 -9.54
N ILE A 126 12.73 7.21 -8.83
CA ILE A 126 13.86 6.90 -7.95
C ILE A 126 15.10 6.40 -8.73
N PRO A 127 15.01 5.34 -9.55
CA PRO A 127 16.21 4.72 -10.11
C PRO A 127 16.87 5.58 -11.20
N SER A 128 18.20 5.54 -11.26
CA SER A 128 18.94 6.01 -12.44
C SER A 128 18.60 5.15 -13.65
N ASP A 129 18.68 5.74 -14.84
CA ASP A 129 18.57 4.99 -16.10
C ASP A 129 19.92 4.64 -16.73
N GLY A 130 21.02 4.96 -16.05
CA GLY A 130 22.38 4.70 -16.53
C GLY A 130 22.79 5.52 -17.76
N ALA A 131 21.94 6.44 -18.22
CA ALA A 131 22.17 7.28 -19.38
C ALA A 131 21.98 8.77 -19.02
N ASN A 132 20.79 9.31 -19.24
CA ASN A 132 20.53 10.75 -19.14
C ASN A 132 19.98 11.16 -17.77
N PHE A 133 19.46 10.22 -16.98
CA PHE A 133 18.92 10.49 -15.66
C PHE A 133 19.72 9.77 -14.57
N GLY A 134 20.36 10.59 -13.74
CA GLY A 134 21.21 10.20 -12.63
C GLY A 134 20.54 9.48 -11.46
N GLY A 135 19.21 9.42 -11.44
CA GLY A 135 18.45 8.96 -10.28
C GLY A 135 18.02 10.11 -9.38
N PHE A 136 17.11 9.82 -8.45
CA PHE A 136 16.54 10.83 -7.56
C PHE A 136 17.59 11.57 -6.73
N ILE A 137 18.56 10.84 -6.15
CA ILE A 137 19.64 11.45 -5.34
C ILE A 137 20.47 12.45 -6.15
N GLN A 138 20.81 12.12 -7.39
CA GLN A 138 21.57 13.03 -8.26
C GLN A 138 20.73 14.26 -8.65
N ASN A 139 19.41 14.09 -8.84
CA ASN A 139 18.51 15.22 -9.08
C ASN A 139 18.45 16.16 -7.85
N VAL A 140 18.40 15.61 -6.64
CA VAL A 140 18.50 16.40 -5.39
C VAL A 140 19.86 17.11 -5.29
N GLN A 141 20.96 16.44 -5.63
CA GLN A 141 22.30 17.05 -5.62
C GLN A 141 22.45 18.18 -6.66
N ALA A 142 21.87 18.01 -7.84
CA ALA A 142 21.83 19.05 -8.86
C ALA A 142 21.02 20.27 -8.36
N PHE A 143 19.89 20.02 -7.69
CA PHE A 143 19.12 21.08 -7.02
C PHE A 143 19.91 21.78 -5.90
N GLU A 144 20.59 21.02 -5.03
CA GLU A 144 21.50 21.57 -3.99
C GLU A 144 22.57 22.48 -4.61
N ALA A 145 23.23 22.02 -5.68
CA ALA A 145 24.30 22.75 -6.36
C ALA A 145 23.78 24.01 -7.07
N ARG A 146 22.61 23.91 -7.71
CA ARG A 146 21.99 25.03 -8.45
C ARG A 146 21.51 26.14 -7.53
N GLU A 147 20.84 25.78 -6.45
CA GLU A 147 20.25 26.75 -5.52
C GLU A 147 21.21 27.16 -4.39
N GLY A 148 22.38 26.53 -4.27
CA GLY A 148 23.35 26.81 -3.21
C GLY A 148 22.84 26.43 -1.82
N ILE A 149 22.06 25.36 -1.72
CA ILE A 149 21.44 24.88 -0.47
C ILE A 149 21.90 23.47 -0.11
N VAL A 150 21.52 23.02 1.09
CA VAL A 150 21.71 21.63 1.52
C VAL A 150 20.35 21.02 1.87
N VAL A 151 20.08 19.85 1.30
CA VAL A 151 18.95 18.96 1.62
C VAL A 151 19.49 17.87 2.55
N PRO A 152 19.30 17.95 3.87
CA PRO A 152 20.04 17.12 4.82
C PRO A 152 19.74 15.63 4.67
N VAL A 153 18.52 15.29 4.26
CA VAL A 153 18.10 13.92 4.00
C VAL A 153 17.67 13.81 2.54
N ARG A 154 18.50 13.19 1.71
CA ARG A 154 18.26 13.00 0.27
C ARG A 154 17.31 11.81 0.00
N LYS A 155 16.15 11.83 0.65
CA LYS A 155 15.07 10.83 0.47
C LYS A 155 13.81 11.54 -0.03
N LEU A 156 12.96 10.80 -0.75
CA LEU A 156 11.60 11.24 -1.06
C LEU A 156 10.69 10.96 0.15
N PHE A 157 10.17 12.00 0.77
CA PHE A 157 9.23 11.87 1.88
C PHE A 157 7.80 11.73 1.35
N ILE A 158 7.17 10.60 1.62
CA ILE A 158 5.79 10.32 1.23
C ILE A 158 4.88 10.45 2.45
N ILE A 159 4.03 11.47 2.44
CA ILE A 159 3.14 11.78 3.55
C ILE A 159 1.90 10.89 3.47
N ILE A 160 1.64 10.17 4.55
CA ILE A 160 0.47 9.32 4.77
C ILE A 160 -0.44 10.03 5.78
N THR A 161 -1.49 10.68 5.28
CA THR A 161 -2.45 11.39 6.14
C THR A 161 -3.46 10.43 6.74
N LYS A 162 -3.85 10.66 8.00
CA LYS A 162 -4.87 9.83 8.68
C LYS A 162 -6.24 9.95 8.02
N SER A 163 -6.56 11.11 7.46
CA SER A 163 -7.79 11.28 6.70
C SER A 163 -7.71 10.74 5.27
N MET A 164 -6.51 10.42 4.77
CA MET A 164 -6.16 10.17 3.36
C MET A 164 -6.30 11.38 2.44
N TYR A 165 -6.78 12.51 2.94
CA TYR A 165 -6.81 13.76 2.19
C TYR A 165 -5.38 14.17 1.85
N SER A 166 -5.18 14.62 0.61
CA SER A 166 -3.91 15.15 0.14
C SER A 166 -4.18 16.49 -0.51
N PRO A 167 -3.72 17.61 0.07
CA PRO A 167 -3.93 18.92 -0.52
C PRO A 167 -3.13 19.04 -1.82
N PRO A 168 -3.51 19.97 -2.72
CA PRO A 168 -2.72 20.27 -3.92
C PRO A 168 -1.30 20.75 -3.59
N ASP A 169 -1.12 21.48 -2.49
CA ASP A 169 0.16 21.97 -1.98
C ASP A 169 0.27 21.62 -0.49
N LEU A 170 1.41 21.08 -0.04
CA LEU A 170 1.62 20.75 1.38
C LEU A 170 1.62 21.99 2.29
N GLN A 171 1.86 23.18 1.73
CA GLN A 171 1.72 24.45 2.46
C GLN A 171 0.32 24.63 3.05
N LEU A 172 -0.72 24.04 2.45
CA LEU A 172 -2.09 24.13 2.96
C LEU A 172 -2.30 23.42 4.30
N PHE A 173 -1.32 22.60 4.75
CA PHE A 173 -1.31 22.08 6.11
C PHE A 173 -0.75 23.06 7.15
N ASN A 174 -0.18 24.20 6.73
CA ASN A 174 0.29 25.23 7.65
C ASN A 174 -0.87 25.79 8.48
N LYS A 175 -0.64 25.97 9.77
CA LYS A 175 -1.60 26.61 10.68
C LYS A 175 -1.41 28.13 10.61
N GLU A 176 -2.13 28.81 9.72
CA GLU A 176 -1.96 30.27 9.49
C GLU A 176 -2.13 31.10 10.77
N ASN A 177 -3.04 30.68 11.66
CA ASN A 177 -3.34 31.36 12.93
C ASN A 177 -2.31 31.10 14.05
N ARG A 178 -1.26 30.31 13.79
CA ARG A 178 -0.22 29.93 14.76
C ARG A 178 1.15 30.31 14.21
N PRO A 179 1.53 31.61 14.27
CA PRO A 179 2.82 32.08 13.77
C PRO A 179 4.01 31.55 14.57
N ASP A 180 3.75 31.04 15.77
CA ASP A 180 4.71 30.33 16.59
C ASP A 180 5.14 29.00 15.96
N LEU A 181 4.35 28.36 15.11
CA LEU A 181 4.69 27.04 14.56
C LEU A 181 5.58 27.12 13.32
N SER A 182 6.36 26.06 13.08
CA SER A 182 7.14 25.92 11.84
C SER A 182 6.21 25.84 10.63
N LYS A 183 6.65 26.36 9.47
CA LYS A 183 5.83 26.45 8.25
C LYS A 183 6.54 25.85 7.05
N LEU A 184 5.78 25.16 6.21
CA LEU A 184 6.24 24.70 4.90
C LEU A 184 6.07 25.80 3.85
N GLU A 185 7.00 25.87 2.92
CA GLU A 185 6.94 26.69 1.72
C GLU A 185 7.44 25.84 0.53
N SER A 186 6.70 25.77 -0.56
CA SER A 186 7.08 25.06 -1.77
C SER A 186 8.12 25.88 -2.55
N CYS A 187 9.20 25.23 -2.98
CA CYS A 187 10.30 25.86 -3.71
C CYS A 187 9.99 26.01 -5.22
N SER A 188 8.73 26.33 -5.55
CA SER A 188 8.22 26.41 -6.91
C SER A 188 7.52 27.74 -7.10
N VAL A 189 8.28 28.84 -7.09
CA VAL A 189 7.73 30.16 -7.38
C VAL A 189 8.12 30.54 -8.81
N ARG A 190 7.16 30.42 -9.74
CA ARG A 190 7.16 31.23 -10.96
C ARG A 190 6.46 32.55 -10.63
N ILE A 191 7.13 33.66 -10.88
CA ILE A 191 6.51 35.00 -10.90
C ILE A 191 5.27 34.93 -11.81
N GLY A 192 4.08 35.12 -11.23
CA GLY A 192 2.81 35.03 -11.98
C GLY A 192 1.54 34.81 -11.17
N ASP A 193 1.58 34.77 -9.83
CA ASP A 193 0.37 34.72 -9.01
C ASP A 193 -0.28 36.13 -8.91
N TYR A 194 -0.90 36.57 -10.00
CA TYR A 194 -1.63 37.84 -10.12
C TYR A 194 -3.00 37.80 -9.40
N SER A 195 -3.02 37.36 -8.15
CA SER A 195 -4.21 37.41 -7.29
C SER A 195 -4.32 38.72 -6.48
N LYS A 196 -3.36 39.64 -6.61
CA LYS A 196 -3.44 41.01 -6.06
C LYS A 196 -3.08 42.01 -7.15
N GLY A 197 -4.05 42.81 -7.59
CA GLY A 197 -3.98 43.73 -8.74
C GLY A 197 -3.01 44.91 -8.58
N HIS A 198 -1.71 44.64 -8.48
CA HIS A 198 -0.66 45.62 -8.67
C HIS A 198 0.37 45.06 -9.65
N LEU A 199 0.51 45.74 -10.79
CA LEU A 199 1.62 45.54 -11.71
C LEU A 199 2.89 46.00 -10.98
N PRO A 200 3.92 45.15 -10.78
CA PRO A 200 5.21 45.63 -10.29
C PRO A 200 5.80 46.58 -11.32
N SER A 201 6.38 47.68 -10.84
CA SER A 201 7.13 48.58 -11.71
C SER A 201 8.38 47.87 -12.23
N PHE A 202 8.84 48.23 -13.43
CA PHE A 202 9.98 47.62 -14.13
C PHE A 202 11.33 47.68 -13.37
N LEU A 203 11.37 48.22 -12.15
CA LEU A 203 12.55 48.42 -11.32
C LEU A 203 12.66 47.43 -10.14
N ASP A 204 11.68 46.55 -9.91
CA ASP A 204 11.71 45.55 -8.81
C ASP A 204 12.16 44.14 -9.27
N ILE A 205 12.67 43.99 -10.50
CA ILE A 205 12.94 42.69 -11.13
C ILE A 205 14.33 42.11 -10.78
N ASP A 206 15.23 42.90 -10.20
CA ASP A 206 16.64 42.48 -10.04
C ASP A 206 16.93 41.58 -8.82
N ASP A 207 16.00 41.39 -7.88
CA ASP A 207 16.20 40.57 -6.66
C ASP A 207 15.32 39.29 -6.56
N ALA A 208 14.45 39.03 -7.55
CA ALA A 208 13.62 37.83 -7.55
C ALA A 208 14.38 36.63 -8.15
N VAL A 209 15.27 36.02 -7.36
CA VAL A 209 15.87 34.72 -7.70
C VAL A 209 14.75 33.69 -7.83
N MET A 210 14.46 33.26 -9.06
CA MET A 210 13.47 32.23 -9.36
C MET A 210 13.93 30.88 -8.78
N PHE A 211 13.38 30.51 -7.62
CA PHE A 211 13.60 29.18 -7.03
C PHE A 211 12.80 28.15 -7.83
N GLN A 212 13.51 27.28 -8.56
CA GLN A 212 12.90 26.19 -9.33
C GLN A 212 13.14 24.86 -8.61
N SER A 213 12.07 24.05 -8.50
CA SER A 213 12.13 22.73 -7.86
C SER A 213 13.01 21.73 -8.61
N LEU A 214 12.94 20.44 -8.23
CA LEU A 214 13.70 19.37 -8.90
C LEU A 214 13.40 19.32 -10.41
N GLU A 215 14.37 18.87 -11.20
CA GLU A 215 14.18 18.72 -12.64
C GLU A 215 13.17 17.61 -12.95
N ASP A 216 12.34 17.87 -13.96
CA ASP A 216 11.31 16.95 -14.42
C ASP A 216 11.93 15.75 -15.12
N ARG A 217 11.48 14.54 -14.79
CA ARG A 217 11.87 13.32 -15.52
C ARG A 217 10.86 13.01 -16.60
N SER A 218 11.29 12.98 -17.86
CA SER A 218 10.44 12.62 -19.00
C SER A 218 10.68 11.19 -19.47
N ARG A 219 9.62 10.40 -19.71
CA ARG A 219 9.69 9.04 -20.27
C ARG A 219 8.52 8.73 -21.20
N ASP A 220 8.76 7.92 -22.24
CA ASP A 220 7.68 7.34 -23.04
C ASP A 220 7.06 6.16 -22.28
N VAL A 221 5.74 6.21 -22.05
CA VAL A 221 5.03 5.19 -21.26
C VAL A 221 3.67 4.88 -21.88
N ALA A 222 3.45 3.61 -22.24
CA ALA A 222 2.18 3.10 -22.72
C ALA A 222 1.54 3.99 -23.81
N GLY A 223 2.31 4.35 -24.84
CA GLY A 223 1.83 5.20 -25.93
C GLY A 223 1.82 6.71 -25.66
N ILE A 224 2.17 7.15 -24.45
CA ILE A 224 2.27 8.57 -24.09
C ILE A 224 3.73 8.99 -24.21
N ARG A 225 4.02 9.88 -25.16
CA ARG A 225 5.38 10.41 -25.36
C ARG A 225 5.74 11.48 -24.32
N ASN A 226 6.99 11.43 -23.87
CA ASN A 226 7.61 12.34 -22.92
C ASN A 226 6.73 12.60 -21.67
N ARG A 227 6.14 11.57 -21.09
CA ARG A 227 5.38 11.69 -19.84
C ARG A 227 6.29 12.23 -18.73
N SER A 228 5.87 13.32 -18.10
CA SER A 228 6.64 14.02 -17.07
C SER A 228 6.33 13.51 -15.66
N TYR A 229 7.37 13.26 -14.88
CA TYR A 229 7.32 12.95 -13.46
C TYR A 229 7.99 14.09 -12.69
N LYS A 230 7.31 14.59 -11.66
CA LYS A 230 7.75 15.74 -10.87
C LYS A 230 7.72 15.41 -9.40
N ASN A 231 8.66 15.97 -8.66
CA ASN A 231 8.65 16.02 -7.20
C ASN A 231 8.83 17.46 -6.76
N THR A 232 8.28 17.82 -5.60
CA THR A 232 8.36 19.18 -5.09
C THR A 232 9.31 19.23 -3.89
N ALA A 233 10.34 20.06 -4.02
CA ALA A 233 11.15 20.51 -2.90
C ALA A 233 10.37 21.51 -2.05
N TYR A 234 10.45 21.32 -0.73
CA TYR A 234 9.87 22.19 0.28
C TYR A 234 10.96 22.74 1.17
N LYS A 235 10.71 23.96 1.64
CA LYS A 235 11.48 24.68 2.62
C LYS A 235 10.66 24.74 3.91
N ILE A 236 11.23 24.30 5.01
CA ILE A 236 10.64 24.42 6.34
C ILE A 236 11.25 25.63 7.04
N HIS A 237 10.42 26.64 7.27
CA HIS A 237 10.71 27.78 8.14
C HIS A 237 10.54 27.37 9.59
N ARG A 238 11.62 27.53 10.35
CA ARG A 238 11.67 27.17 11.77
C ARG A 238 11.59 28.43 12.61
N GLN A 239 11.16 28.27 13.86
CA GLN A 239 11.21 29.37 14.83
C GLN A 239 12.63 29.91 15.05
N ARG A 240 13.63 29.02 14.99
CA ARG A 240 15.04 29.35 15.23
C ARG A 240 15.92 28.61 14.23
N GLY A 241 16.94 29.31 13.74
CA GLY A 241 17.93 28.77 12.81
C GLY A 241 17.53 28.91 11.34
N PRO A 242 18.44 28.51 10.43
CA PRO A 242 18.20 28.56 9.00
C PRO A 242 17.06 27.60 8.58
N PRO A 243 16.41 27.85 7.44
CA PRO A 243 15.40 26.94 6.92
C PRO A 243 15.99 25.57 6.58
N VAL A 244 15.15 24.53 6.67
CA VAL A 244 15.51 23.14 6.31
C VAL A 244 14.82 22.76 5.03
N TYR A 245 15.56 22.17 4.09
CA TYR A 245 15.01 21.76 2.79
C TYR A 245 14.80 20.25 2.74
N LEU A 246 13.72 19.82 2.10
CA LEU A 246 13.41 18.40 1.83
C LEU A 246 12.64 18.26 0.52
N VAL A 247 12.49 17.03 0.03
CA VAL A 247 11.57 16.71 -1.07
C VAL A 247 10.43 15.86 -0.52
N ALA A 248 9.20 16.33 -0.68
CA ALA A 248 8.04 15.69 -0.08
C ALA A 248 6.80 15.75 -0.97
N GLU A 249 5.92 14.77 -0.83
CA GLU A 249 4.62 14.70 -1.50
C GLU A 249 3.68 13.76 -0.74
N CYS A 250 2.38 13.81 -1.02
CA CYS A 250 1.44 12.84 -0.45
C CYS A 250 1.34 11.58 -1.32
N ALA A 251 0.98 10.45 -0.70
CA ALA A 251 0.67 9.23 -1.44
C ALA A 251 -0.60 9.42 -2.29
N THR A 252 -0.43 9.67 -3.59
CA THR A 252 -1.54 9.88 -4.54
C THR A 252 -2.61 8.76 -4.49
N PRO A 253 -2.28 7.46 -4.33
CA PRO A 253 -3.30 6.42 -4.23
C PRO A 253 -4.28 6.61 -3.05
N LEU A 254 -3.79 7.12 -1.91
CA LEU A 254 -4.64 7.40 -0.76
C LEU A 254 -5.55 8.60 -1.02
N TYR A 255 -5.06 9.61 -1.75
CA TYR A 255 -5.91 10.70 -2.22
C TYR A 255 -7.01 10.22 -3.18
N THR A 256 -6.69 9.29 -4.08
CA THR A 256 -7.70 8.66 -4.93
C THR A 256 -8.75 7.94 -4.09
N LEU A 257 -8.32 7.17 -3.08
CA LEU A 257 -9.24 6.50 -2.16
C LEU A 257 -10.11 7.51 -1.40
N TYR A 258 -9.55 8.63 -0.95
CA TYR A 258 -10.30 9.72 -0.33
C TYR A 258 -11.42 10.23 -1.26
N ARG A 259 -11.12 10.54 -2.53
CA ARG A 259 -12.10 11.04 -3.50
C ARG A 259 -13.20 10.02 -3.81
N VAL A 260 -12.82 8.74 -3.91
CA VAL A 260 -13.77 7.63 -4.04
C VAL A 260 -14.76 7.62 -2.86
N MET A 261 -14.27 7.81 -1.64
CA MET A 261 -15.08 7.78 -0.43
C MET A 261 -15.98 9.01 -0.25
N GLU A 262 -15.60 10.16 -0.82
CA GLU A 262 -16.45 11.36 -0.88
C GLU A 262 -17.61 11.18 -1.86
N ASN A 263 -17.41 10.45 -2.98
CA ASN A 263 -18.40 10.32 -4.04
C ASN A 263 -19.09 8.93 -4.06
N LYS A 264 -19.72 8.57 -2.95
CA LYS A 264 -20.28 7.22 -2.75
C LYS A 264 -21.30 6.79 -3.81
N GLU A 265 -22.09 7.72 -4.35
CA GLU A 265 -23.09 7.46 -5.41
C GLU A 265 -22.45 7.06 -6.75
N LEU A 266 -21.25 7.57 -7.03
CA LEU A 266 -20.48 7.16 -8.18
C LEU A 266 -19.87 5.77 -7.96
N TYR A 267 -19.43 5.49 -6.72
CA TYR A 267 -18.67 4.30 -6.30
C TYR A 267 -19.44 3.37 -5.36
N ASP A 268 -20.69 3.06 -5.67
CA ASP A 268 -21.55 2.19 -4.83
C ASP A 268 -20.87 0.85 -4.46
N ASP A 269 -20.06 0.31 -5.39
CA ASP A 269 -19.34 -0.97 -5.23
C ASP A 269 -18.21 -0.87 -4.17
N LEU A 270 -17.72 0.35 -3.89
CA LEU A 270 -16.64 0.63 -2.93
C LEU A 270 -17.15 1.19 -1.59
N ALA A 271 -18.45 1.50 -1.49
CA ALA A 271 -19.03 2.13 -0.30
C ALA A 271 -18.99 1.26 0.97
N LYS A 272 -18.77 -0.05 0.84
CA LYS A 272 -18.77 -1.04 1.94
C LYS A 272 -17.36 -1.43 2.42
N VAL A 273 -16.33 -0.83 1.84
CA VAL A 273 -14.93 -1.18 2.09
C VAL A 273 -14.48 -0.62 3.42
N ASN A 274 -13.77 -1.45 4.19
CA ASN A 274 -13.04 -0.92 5.34
C ASN A 274 -11.80 -0.18 4.85
N VAL A 275 -11.91 1.15 4.85
CA VAL A 275 -10.90 2.04 4.30
C VAL A 275 -9.60 1.98 5.10
N GLN A 276 -9.67 1.70 6.40
CA GLN A 276 -8.47 1.56 7.23
C GLN A 276 -7.67 0.33 6.80
N ASP A 277 -8.34 -0.81 6.58
CA ASP A 277 -7.67 -2.04 6.13
C ASP A 277 -6.99 -1.83 4.78
N VAL A 278 -7.62 -1.08 3.87
CA VAL A 278 -7.04 -0.74 2.56
C VAL A 278 -5.79 0.16 2.71
N CYS A 279 -5.83 1.13 3.62
CA CYS A 279 -4.69 2.00 3.91
C CYS A 279 -3.53 1.22 4.55
N ASP A 280 -3.84 0.33 5.49
CA ASP A 280 -2.85 -0.52 6.17
C ASP A 280 -2.20 -1.52 5.19
N ASP A 281 -3.01 -2.14 4.32
CA ASP A 281 -2.54 -3.01 3.26
C ASP A 281 -1.67 -2.25 2.25
N PHE A 282 -2.05 -1.02 1.89
CA PHE A 282 -1.24 -0.14 1.04
C PHE A 282 0.13 0.14 1.69
N CYS A 283 0.15 0.62 2.93
CA CYS A 283 1.39 1.00 3.61
C CYS A 283 2.31 -0.20 3.83
N SER A 284 1.77 -1.31 4.33
CA SER A 284 2.56 -2.52 4.61
C SER A 284 3.10 -3.17 3.34
N THR A 285 2.33 -3.19 2.25
CA THR A 285 2.80 -3.69 0.95
C THR A 285 3.86 -2.79 0.35
N LEU A 286 3.66 -1.46 0.41
CA LEU A 286 4.63 -0.51 -0.11
C LEU A 286 5.97 -0.60 0.63
N LEU A 287 5.95 -0.65 1.96
CA LEU A 287 7.17 -0.83 2.77
C LEU A 287 7.92 -2.10 2.37
N ARG A 288 7.20 -3.22 2.20
CA ARG A 288 7.81 -4.48 1.79
C ARG A 288 8.43 -4.43 0.39
N LEU A 289 7.76 -3.76 -0.56
CA LEU A 289 8.29 -3.55 -1.91
C LEU A 289 9.57 -2.71 -1.87
N LEU A 290 9.56 -1.63 -1.09
CA LEU A 290 10.73 -0.77 -0.88
C LEU A 290 11.88 -1.54 -0.23
N ASP A 291 11.60 -2.34 0.80
CA ASP A 291 12.60 -3.16 1.49
C ASP A 291 13.22 -4.22 0.59
N ARG A 292 12.45 -4.82 -0.33
CA ARG A 292 12.96 -5.84 -1.26
C ARG A 292 13.69 -5.23 -2.46
N SER A 293 13.32 -4.02 -2.87
CA SER A 293 13.89 -3.32 -4.04
C SER A 293 15.32 -2.86 -3.81
N SER A 294 16.27 -3.27 -4.63
CA SER A 294 17.64 -2.76 -4.53
C SER A 294 17.76 -1.29 -4.95
N GLU A 295 16.87 -0.86 -5.84
CA GLU A 295 16.88 0.45 -6.47
C GLU A 295 16.14 1.50 -5.65
N CYS A 296 15.15 1.11 -4.85
CA CYS A 296 14.32 2.02 -4.05
C CYS A 296 14.57 1.92 -2.53
N ARG A 297 15.22 0.85 -2.05
CA ARG A 297 15.52 0.68 -0.62
C ARG A 297 16.30 1.90 -0.10
N ASP A 298 15.84 2.40 1.04
CA ASP A 298 16.42 3.55 1.75
C ASP A 298 16.38 4.90 0.99
N GLN A 299 15.71 4.98 -0.16
CA GLN A 299 15.54 6.24 -0.90
C GLN A 299 14.18 6.92 -0.68
N VAL A 300 13.23 6.19 -0.09
CA VAL A 300 11.87 6.66 0.17
C VAL A 300 11.57 6.53 1.66
N GLU A 301 10.95 7.55 2.23
CA GLU A 301 10.58 7.61 3.64
C GLU A 301 9.06 7.82 3.77
N LEU A 302 8.35 6.88 4.41
CA LEU A 302 6.92 7.05 4.69
C LEU A 302 6.74 7.81 6.01
N VAL A 303 5.99 8.92 5.98
CA VAL A 303 5.72 9.75 7.16
C VAL A 303 4.24 9.78 7.44
N HIS A 304 3.82 9.18 8.56
CA HIS A 304 2.43 9.24 9.01
C HIS A 304 2.13 10.58 9.69
N TYR A 305 1.06 11.24 9.26
CA TYR A 305 0.62 12.53 9.77
C TYR A 305 -0.86 12.49 10.14
N ASP A 306 -1.19 12.83 11.39
CA ASP A 306 -2.57 12.97 11.84
C ASP A 306 -3.10 14.37 11.50
N ASP A 307 -3.57 14.53 10.27
CA ASP A 307 -4.13 15.79 9.78
C ASP A 307 -5.50 16.15 10.41
N ARG A 308 -6.08 15.25 11.21
CA ARG A 308 -7.31 15.49 11.97
C ARG A 308 -7.06 16.04 13.36
N ASP A 309 -5.83 15.90 13.87
CA ASP A 309 -5.44 16.48 15.14
C ASP A 309 -5.18 17.99 14.95
N PRO A 310 -5.96 18.87 15.62
CA PRO A 310 -5.77 20.31 15.48
C PRO A 310 -4.39 20.78 15.95
N GLU A 311 -3.77 20.06 16.91
CA GLU A 311 -2.45 20.38 17.47
C GLU A 311 -1.30 19.81 16.63
N ALA A 312 -1.56 18.84 15.74
CA ALA A 312 -0.54 18.32 14.87
C ALA A 312 -0.13 19.35 13.80
N ASN A 313 1.18 19.52 13.63
CA ASN A 313 1.78 20.36 12.59
C ASN A 313 2.71 19.51 11.72
N LEU A 314 2.40 19.43 10.42
CA LEU A 314 3.19 18.64 9.47
C LEU A 314 4.66 19.11 9.40
N ALA A 315 4.91 20.41 9.45
CA ALA A 315 6.28 20.94 9.39
C ALA A 315 7.14 20.42 10.55
N ASP A 316 6.59 20.41 11.77
CA ASP A 316 7.28 19.91 12.95
C ASP A 316 7.45 18.37 12.91
N VAL A 317 6.44 17.64 12.42
CA VAL A 317 6.53 16.19 12.19
C VAL A 317 7.68 15.86 11.22
N LEU A 318 7.82 16.61 10.13
CA LEU A 318 8.89 16.44 9.16
C LEU A 318 10.26 16.79 9.74
N LEU A 319 10.38 17.90 10.48
CA LEU A 319 11.62 18.27 11.17
C LEU A 319 12.06 17.18 12.16
N ASN A 320 11.12 16.66 12.95
CA ASN A 320 11.41 15.57 13.89
C ASN A 320 11.88 14.32 13.15
N ARG A 321 11.29 14.01 11.98
CA ARG A 321 11.73 12.87 11.18
C ARG A 321 13.11 13.09 10.57
N ILE A 322 13.40 14.29 10.06
CA ILE A 322 14.73 14.68 9.56
C ILE A 322 15.77 14.55 10.69
N GLN A 323 15.49 15.05 11.89
CA GLN A 323 16.36 14.93 13.07
C GLN A 323 16.64 13.48 13.47
N GLN A 324 15.68 12.58 13.28
CA GLN A 324 15.86 11.14 13.54
C GLN A 324 16.73 10.46 12.47
N LEU A 325 16.54 10.82 11.20
CA LEU A 325 17.26 10.23 10.07
C LEU A 325 18.68 10.78 9.92
N GLU A 326 18.88 12.07 10.21
CA GLU A 326 20.16 12.75 10.17
C GLU A 326 20.32 13.63 11.42
N PRO A 327 20.79 13.06 12.55
CA PRO A 327 20.93 13.80 13.79
C PRO A 327 21.84 15.03 13.71
N ARG A 328 22.72 15.08 12.70
CA ARG A 328 23.68 16.16 12.49
C ARG A 328 23.21 17.16 11.43
N PHE A 329 21.93 17.17 11.06
CA PHE A 329 21.44 18.04 10.00
C PHE A 329 21.73 19.53 10.27
N GLU A 330 21.73 19.96 11.54
CA GLU A 330 22.10 21.32 11.92
C GLU A 330 23.55 21.65 11.56
N GLU A 331 24.48 20.69 11.72
CA GLU A 331 25.87 20.85 11.28
C GLU A 331 25.98 20.90 9.76
N LEU A 332 25.14 20.14 9.05
CA LEU A 332 25.13 20.11 7.58
C LEU A 332 24.65 21.45 7.00
N ILE A 333 23.61 22.04 7.59
CA ILE A 333 23.08 23.33 7.16
C ILE A 333 23.98 24.49 7.62
N SER A 334 24.65 24.36 8.77
CA SER A 334 25.54 25.41 9.31
C SER A 334 26.98 25.36 8.78
N LYS A 335 27.38 24.31 8.05
CA LYS A 335 28.72 24.20 7.43
C LYS A 335 28.88 25.06 6.17
N MET A 336 28.80 26.36 6.40
CA MET A 336 29.54 27.39 5.66
C MET A 336 30.50 28.14 6.63
N LYS A 337 31.32 27.39 7.41
CA LYS A 337 32.68 27.75 7.90
C LYS A 337 33.22 26.78 8.98
N MET A 338 34.43 26.23 8.72
CA MET A 338 35.44 25.62 9.64
C MET A 338 35.05 24.41 10.52
N ASP A 339 35.96 23.56 11.01
CA ASP A 339 37.26 23.01 10.59
C ASP A 339 37.39 21.64 11.31
N ARG A 340 38.02 20.65 10.68
CA ARG A 340 37.88 19.20 10.89
C ARG A 340 38.65 18.63 12.10
N ASN A 341 39.33 19.47 12.90
CA ASN A 341 40.34 18.97 13.86
C ASN A 341 39.89 18.88 15.34
N THR A 342 38.71 19.37 15.71
CA THR A 342 38.22 19.30 17.11
C THR A 342 37.51 17.98 17.44
N TYR A 343 36.98 17.28 16.43
CA TYR A 343 36.11 16.10 16.62
C TYR A 343 36.89 14.81 16.96
N ILE A 344 38.16 14.74 16.56
CA ILE A 344 39.01 13.55 16.76
C ILE A 344 39.46 13.44 18.24
N TYR A 345 39.72 14.56 18.91
CA TYR A 345 40.12 14.57 20.32
C TYR A 345 38.97 14.31 21.29
N PHE A 346 37.73 14.69 20.93
CA PHE A 346 36.55 14.44 21.77
C PHE A 346 36.15 12.95 21.80
N MET A 347 36.26 12.25 20.68
CA MET A 347 35.95 10.81 20.59
C MET A 347 36.98 9.92 21.30
N GLN A 348 38.25 10.34 21.36
CA GLN A 348 39.29 9.63 22.11
C GLN A 348 39.07 9.71 23.64
N VAL A 349 38.53 10.83 24.14
CA VAL A 349 38.18 11.01 25.56
C VAL A 349 36.92 10.21 25.93
N LEU A 350 35.93 10.14 25.04
CA LEU A 350 34.69 9.38 25.28
C LEU A 350 34.91 7.87 25.31
N PHE A 351 35.87 7.36 24.53
CA PHE A 351 36.25 5.94 24.47
C PHE A 351 36.98 5.47 25.72
N VAL A 352 37.86 6.30 26.30
CA VAL A 352 38.53 6.00 27.58
C VAL A 352 37.54 6.05 28.76
N ALA A 353 36.56 6.97 28.73
CA ALA A 353 35.52 7.08 29.74
C ALA A 353 34.54 5.88 29.74
N SER A 354 34.24 5.31 28.57
CA SER A 354 33.30 4.18 28.44
C SER A 354 33.92 2.82 28.81
N ILE A 355 35.22 2.64 28.63
CA ILE A 355 35.96 1.46 29.15
C ILE A 355 36.03 1.50 30.69
N THR A 356 36.09 2.69 31.29
CA THR A 356 36.15 2.86 32.75
C THR A 356 34.78 2.61 33.42
N PHE A 357 33.67 2.91 32.74
CA PHE A 357 32.30 2.72 33.26
C PHE A 357 31.78 1.27 33.12
N ALA A 358 32.27 0.51 32.14
CA ALA A 358 31.88 -0.88 31.92
C ALA A 358 32.51 -1.88 32.92
N SER A 359 33.49 -1.44 33.71
CA SER A 359 34.22 -2.29 34.67
C SER A 359 33.48 -2.47 36.02
N GLN A 360 32.41 -1.72 36.30
CA GLN A 360 31.75 -1.72 37.60
C GLN A 360 30.25 -1.51 37.47
N SER A 361 29.49 -2.56 37.15
CA SER A 361 28.18 -2.85 37.76
C SER A 361 27.42 -3.86 36.90
N LEU A 362 27.06 -4.99 37.49
CA LEU A 362 25.76 -5.66 37.36
C LEU A 362 25.84 -6.89 38.27
N ASP A 363 25.52 -6.67 39.54
CA ASP A 363 25.34 -7.71 40.56
C ASP A 363 24.01 -8.45 40.28
N LEU A 364 24.06 -9.43 39.37
CA LEU A 364 22.98 -10.38 39.10
C LEU A 364 23.06 -11.52 40.12
N ARG A 365 22.49 -11.33 41.31
CA ARG A 365 22.57 -12.29 42.44
C ARG A 365 21.85 -13.64 42.23
N ASN A 366 21.26 -13.93 41.06
CA ASN A 366 20.85 -15.30 40.76
C ASN A 366 20.90 -15.65 39.26
N LYS A 367 22.12 -15.66 38.71
CA LYS A 367 22.40 -15.98 37.29
C LYS A 367 21.87 -17.35 36.86
N GLN A 368 21.82 -18.32 37.78
CA GLN A 368 21.32 -19.67 37.49
C GLN A 368 19.81 -19.69 37.23
N THR A 369 19.00 -19.03 38.05
CA THR A 369 17.54 -18.99 37.85
C THR A 369 17.16 -18.25 36.57
N LEU A 370 17.90 -17.20 36.21
CA LEU A 370 17.69 -16.46 34.96
C LEU A 370 18.06 -17.32 33.74
N ALA A 371 19.20 -18.01 33.78
CA ALA A 371 19.64 -18.88 32.68
C ALA A 371 18.68 -20.06 32.47
N ILE A 372 18.19 -20.68 33.54
CA ILE A 372 17.20 -21.77 33.50
C ILE A 372 15.88 -21.28 32.87
N ASN A 373 15.41 -20.10 33.24
CA ASN A 373 14.18 -19.54 32.66
C ASN A 373 14.35 -19.17 31.19
N ILE A 374 15.46 -18.54 30.80
CA ILE A 374 15.74 -18.21 29.39
C ILE A 374 15.81 -19.47 28.54
N ALA A 375 16.52 -20.51 29.00
CA ALA A 375 16.60 -21.79 28.29
C ALA A 375 15.21 -22.43 28.11
N ARG A 376 14.37 -22.40 29.16
CA ARG A 376 13.00 -22.91 29.11
C ARG A 376 12.13 -22.18 28.09
N PHE A 377 12.16 -20.84 28.06
CA PHE A 377 11.40 -20.06 27.09
C PHE A 377 11.88 -20.25 25.65
N VAL A 378 13.19 -20.35 25.43
CA VAL A 378 13.77 -20.66 24.11
C VAL A 378 13.26 -22.03 23.63
N LEU A 379 13.25 -23.03 24.50
CA LEU A 379 12.74 -24.37 24.18
C LEU A 379 11.24 -24.33 23.81
N TYR A 380 10.43 -23.58 24.57
CA TYR A 380 8.99 -23.47 24.33
C TYR A 380 8.66 -22.78 23.00
N VAL A 381 9.30 -21.64 22.71
CA VAL A 381 9.08 -20.92 21.44
C VAL A 381 9.50 -21.77 20.24
N LEU A 382 10.61 -22.49 20.33
CA LEU A 382 11.08 -23.35 19.25
C LEU A 382 10.23 -24.61 19.07
N SER A 383 9.70 -25.18 20.16
CA SER A 383 8.78 -26.32 20.11
C SER A 383 7.44 -25.94 19.46
N VAL A 384 6.87 -24.78 19.80
CA VAL A 384 5.63 -24.29 19.18
C VAL A 384 5.81 -24.02 17.70
N ARG A 385 6.95 -23.44 17.30
CA ARG A 385 7.28 -23.18 15.90
C ARG A 385 7.44 -24.48 15.11
N GLY A 386 8.22 -25.43 15.63
CA GLY A 386 8.42 -26.74 15.00
C GLY A 386 7.14 -27.56 14.87
N PHE A 387 6.27 -27.53 15.88
CA PHE A 387 4.98 -28.22 15.83
C PHE A 387 4.06 -27.63 14.74
N SER A 388 4.04 -26.30 14.58
CA SER A 388 3.23 -25.64 13.55
C SER A 388 3.66 -26.01 12.12
N GLU A 389 4.97 -26.12 11.88
CA GLU A 389 5.53 -26.53 10.59
C GLU A 389 5.28 -28.03 10.32
N ALA A 390 5.43 -28.88 11.34
CA ALA A 390 5.13 -30.31 11.24
C ALA A 390 3.65 -30.59 10.93
N CYS A 391 2.72 -29.87 11.57
CA CYS A 391 1.29 -29.98 11.27
C CYS A 391 0.96 -29.54 9.83
N ALA A 392 1.61 -28.48 9.32
CA ALA A 392 1.42 -28.03 7.94
C ALA A 392 1.88 -29.09 6.93
N VAL A 393 3.04 -29.71 7.15
CA VAL A 393 3.56 -30.80 6.31
C VAL A 393 2.68 -32.05 6.39
N LEU A 394 2.24 -32.43 7.59
CA LEU A 394 1.39 -33.61 7.78
C LEU A 394 0.02 -33.43 7.10
N TYR A 395 -0.57 -32.23 7.21
CA TYR A 395 -1.82 -31.89 6.53
C TYR A 395 -1.68 -31.98 5.00
N ASP A 396 -0.59 -31.44 4.45
CA ASP A 396 -0.33 -31.48 3.01
C ASP A 396 -0.17 -32.92 2.49
N CYS A 397 0.54 -33.76 3.24
CA CYS A 397 0.70 -35.20 2.95
C CYS A 397 -0.65 -35.95 3.01
N MET A 398 -1.48 -35.69 4.02
CA MET A 398 -2.78 -36.33 4.18
C MET A 398 -3.75 -35.95 3.06
N ARG A 399 -3.73 -34.69 2.60
CA ARG A 399 -4.65 -34.18 1.57
C ARG A 399 -4.28 -34.66 0.17
N HIS A 400 -2.99 -34.78 -0.14
CA HIS A 400 -2.52 -35.12 -1.48
C HIS A 400 -2.15 -36.61 -1.65
N GLN A 401 -2.31 -37.44 -0.61
CA GLN A 401 -1.93 -38.86 -0.60
C GLN A 401 -0.51 -39.13 -1.12
N ARG A 402 0.40 -38.17 -0.93
CA ARG A 402 1.82 -38.28 -1.32
C ARG A 402 2.67 -38.37 -0.06
N LEU A 403 3.66 -39.26 -0.08
CA LEU A 403 4.70 -39.28 0.95
C LEU A 403 5.49 -37.96 0.89
N PRO A 404 5.91 -37.40 2.04
CA PRO A 404 6.66 -36.16 2.06
C PRO A 404 7.96 -36.31 1.26
N ASP A 405 8.18 -35.41 0.32
CA ASP A 405 9.46 -35.32 -0.39
C ASP A 405 10.55 -34.93 0.63
N VAL A 406 11.58 -35.76 0.74
CA VAL A 406 12.71 -35.55 1.67
C VAL A 406 13.38 -34.19 1.43
N GLN A 407 13.29 -33.66 0.20
CA GLN A 407 13.81 -32.33 -0.13
C GLN A 407 12.96 -31.18 0.45
N VAL A 408 11.65 -31.37 0.70
CA VAL A 408 10.77 -30.38 1.36
C VAL A 408 11.08 -30.30 2.85
N LEU A 409 11.38 -31.44 3.48
CA LEU A 409 11.91 -31.50 4.85
C LEU A 409 13.29 -30.83 4.99
N GLN A 410 14.10 -30.82 3.92
CA GLN A 410 15.40 -30.15 3.90
C GLN A 410 15.34 -28.64 3.56
N ARG A 411 14.29 -28.17 2.84
CA ARG A 411 14.10 -26.72 2.59
C ARG A 411 13.47 -25.98 3.77
N GLY A 412 12.66 -26.65 4.59
CA GLY A 412 12.17 -26.14 5.87
C GLY A 412 13.21 -26.19 7.00
N ALA A 413 14.50 -26.07 6.68
CA ALA A 413 15.59 -26.33 7.60
C ALA A 413 15.47 -25.49 8.87
N LEU A 414 15.03 -26.13 9.96
CA LEU A 414 15.39 -25.78 11.33
C LEU A 414 16.91 -25.54 11.30
N HIS A 415 17.33 -24.26 11.27
CA HIS A 415 18.75 -23.95 11.14
C HIS A 415 19.54 -24.76 12.18
N ARG A 416 20.72 -25.26 11.83
CA ARG A 416 21.60 -25.98 12.78
C ARG A 416 21.70 -25.27 14.13
N HIS A 417 21.70 -23.94 14.12
CA HIS A 417 21.62 -23.10 15.32
C HIS A 417 20.38 -23.33 16.19
N HIS A 418 19.18 -23.48 15.63
CA HIS A 418 17.95 -23.80 16.37
C HIS A 418 17.97 -25.19 16.98
N VAL A 419 18.47 -26.19 16.23
CA VAL A 419 18.63 -27.55 16.78
C VAL A 419 19.66 -27.55 17.91
N MET A 420 20.79 -26.86 17.74
CA MET A 420 21.80 -26.72 18.78
C MET A 420 21.30 -25.93 20.00
N MET A 421 20.45 -24.91 19.79
CA MET A 421 19.79 -24.18 20.89
C MET A 421 18.77 -25.03 21.62
N VAL A 422 17.97 -25.85 20.92
CA VAL A 422 17.04 -26.81 21.53
C VAL A 422 17.79 -27.86 22.34
N LEU A 423 18.86 -28.45 21.78
CA LEU A 423 19.69 -29.43 22.46
C LEU A 423 20.43 -28.81 23.66
N GLY A 424 20.96 -27.59 23.51
CA GLY A 424 21.62 -26.86 24.61
C GLY A 424 20.67 -26.47 25.73
N ALA A 425 19.46 -26.01 25.41
CA ALA A 425 18.43 -25.69 26.38
C ALA A 425 17.88 -26.94 27.09
N ALA A 426 17.64 -28.02 26.35
CA ALA A 426 17.21 -29.30 26.91
C ALA A 426 18.29 -29.91 27.82
N ALA A 427 19.55 -29.88 27.40
CA ALA A 427 20.68 -30.33 28.21
C ALA A 427 20.79 -29.51 29.51
N LEU A 428 20.68 -28.17 29.44
CA LEU A 428 20.73 -27.31 30.62
C LEU A 428 19.60 -27.61 31.61
N LEU A 429 18.38 -27.84 31.11
CA LEU A 429 17.22 -28.18 31.95
C LEU A 429 17.37 -29.56 32.60
N LEU A 430 17.85 -30.55 31.84
CA LEU A 430 18.10 -31.91 32.34
C LEU A 430 19.23 -31.92 33.39
N THR A 431 20.30 -31.16 33.20
CA THR A 431 21.41 -31.07 34.18
C THR A 431 20.99 -30.42 35.50
N HIS A 432 19.89 -29.68 35.52
CA HIS A 432 19.34 -29.02 36.70
C HIS A 432 18.05 -29.69 37.21
N GLU A 433 17.78 -30.94 36.79
CA GLU A 433 16.62 -31.75 37.19
C GLU A 433 15.27 -31.03 37.00
N GLN A 434 15.19 -30.16 35.98
CA GLN A 434 13.97 -29.43 35.67
C GLN A 434 13.12 -30.17 34.62
N PRO A 435 11.79 -30.18 34.76
CA PRO A 435 10.92 -30.73 33.72
C PRO A 435 11.06 -29.91 32.43
N ILE A 436 11.15 -30.61 31.31
CA ILE A 436 11.30 -30.03 29.96
C ILE A 436 10.01 -29.31 29.55
N ILE A 437 8.85 -29.85 29.94
CA ILE A 437 7.52 -29.31 29.67
C ILE A 437 6.77 -29.25 30.99
N ASP A 438 6.24 -28.07 31.32
CA ASP A 438 5.37 -27.84 32.47
C ASP A 438 4.07 -27.14 32.04
N GLU A 439 3.19 -26.87 33.01
CA GLU A 439 1.90 -26.19 32.78
C GLU A 439 2.06 -24.83 32.07
N ARG A 440 3.23 -24.19 32.13
CA ARG A 440 3.52 -22.89 31.49
C ARG A 440 3.66 -23.00 29.98
N PHE A 441 4.05 -24.17 29.45
CA PHE A 441 4.06 -24.42 28.01
C PHE A 441 2.66 -24.29 27.40
N ILE A 442 1.65 -24.79 28.11
CA ILE A 442 0.24 -24.74 27.69
C ILE A 442 -0.25 -23.29 27.61
N PHE A 443 0.10 -22.46 28.60
CA PHE A 443 -0.22 -21.02 28.57
C PHE A 443 0.45 -20.29 27.40
N ILE A 444 1.68 -20.65 27.03
CA ILE A 444 2.38 -20.07 25.87
C ILE A 444 1.74 -20.54 24.56
N LEU A 445 1.31 -21.80 24.46
CA LEU A 445 0.59 -22.32 23.31
C LEU A 445 -0.76 -21.59 23.14
N ILE A 446 -1.53 -21.43 24.22
CA ILE A 446 -2.78 -20.65 24.23
C ILE A 446 -2.51 -19.19 23.86
N ALA A 447 -1.51 -18.54 24.48
CA ALA A 447 -1.15 -17.16 24.18
C ALA A 447 -0.74 -16.99 22.71
N THR A 448 -0.05 -17.99 22.13
CA THR A 448 0.32 -17.98 20.71
C THR A 448 -0.91 -18.18 19.81
N LEU A 449 -1.85 -19.05 20.18
CA LEU A 449 -3.10 -19.26 19.44
C LEU A 449 -4.01 -18.02 19.52
N ILE A 450 -4.12 -17.39 20.69
CA ILE A 450 -4.85 -16.13 20.89
C ILE A 450 -4.16 -14.98 20.15
N ALA A 451 -2.82 -14.90 20.17
CA ALA A 451 -2.07 -13.89 19.42
C ALA A 451 -2.19 -14.07 17.90
N LYS A 452 -2.41 -15.30 17.42
CA LYS A 452 -2.68 -15.60 16.00
C LYS A 452 -4.16 -15.48 15.61
N TYR A 453 -5.08 -15.44 16.58
CA TYR A 453 -6.51 -15.31 16.31
C TYR A 453 -6.86 -14.06 15.48
N PRO A 454 -6.27 -12.87 15.70
CA PRO A 454 -6.48 -11.70 14.84
C PRO A 454 -6.08 -11.93 13.37
N GLU A 455 -4.99 -12.67 13.10
CA GLU A 455 -4.58 -13.00 11.74
C GLU A 455 -5.55 -13.99 11.06
N ILE A 456 -6.16 -14.88 11.84
CA ILE A 456 -7.13 -15.88 11.37
C ILE A 456 -8.48 -15.21 11.10
N ASP A 457 -8.94 -14.34 12.00
CA ASP A 457 -10.18 -13.56 11.86
C ASP A 457 -10.10 -12.59 10.67
N ARG A 458 -8.95 -11.90 10.50
CA ARG A 458 -8.67 -11.04 9.34
C ARG A 458 -8.64 -11.81 8.00
N LYS A 459 -8.35 -13.12 8.02
CA LYS A 459 -8.44 -13.99 6.83
C LYS A 459 -9.87 -14.44 6.51
N LEU A 460 -10.73 -14.59 7.53
CA LEU A 460 -12.12 -15.00 7.39
C LEU A 460 -13.04 -13.86 6.90
N ASP A 461 -12.72 -12.59 7.22
CA ASP A 461 -13.50 -11.42 6.78
C ASP A 461 -13.21 -10.97 5.32
N LYS A 462 -12.37 -11.72 4.58
CA LYS A 462 -11.99 -11.47 3.17
C LYS A 462 -13.15 -11.45 2.17
N LYS A 463 -14.38 -11.76 2.59
CA LYS A 463 -15.61 -11.68 1.77
C LYS A 463 -16.04 -10.25 1.40
N LYS A 464 -15.28 -9.20 1.75
CA LYS A 464 -15.57 -7.79 1.40
C LYS A 464 -14.38 -7.01 0.84
N THR A 465 -13.45 -7.68 0.16
CA THR A 465 -12.35 -6.99 -0.53
C THR A 465 -12.76 -6.61 -1.96
N VAL A 466 -12.39 -5.41 -2.36
CA VAL A 466 -12.61 -4.89 -3.72
C VAL A 466 -11.68 -5.62 -4.67
N ASN A 467 -12.20 -6.14 -5.78
CA ASN A 467 -11.34 -6.78 -6.78
C ASN A 467 -10.33 -5.76 -7.35
N TYR A 468 -9.10 -6.20 -7.55
CA TYR A 468 -8.01 -5.37 -8.01
C TYR A 468 -8.31 -4.64 -9.33
N GLY A 469 -9.03 -5.28 -10.26
CA GLY A 469 -9.50 -4.66 -11.51
C GLY A 469 -10.38 -3.42 -11.27
N VAL A 470 -11.34 -3.51 -10.32
CA VAL A 470 -12.21 -2.40 -9.92
C VAL A 470 -11.37 -1.26 -9.33
N GLY A 471 -10.45 -1.60 -8.43
CA GLY A 471 -9.55 -0.64 -7.80
C GLY A 471 -8.67 0.13 -8.80
N MET A 472 -8.10 -0.58 -9.79
CA MET A 472 -7.33 0.02 -10.87
C MET A 472 -8.16 0.97 -11.72
N ALA A 473 -9.42 0.62 -12.01
CA ALA A 473 -10.32 1.48 -12.77
C ALA A 473 -10.62 2.78 -12.02
N CYS A 474 -10.92 2.69 -10.71
CA CYS A 474 -11.13 3.87 -9.86
C CYS A 474 -9.88 4.75 -9.75
N SER A 475 -8.71 4.12 -9.59
CA SER A 475 -7.41 4.81 -9.56
C SER A 475 -7.13 5.56 -10.87
N TYR A 476 -7.41 4.94 -12.02
CA TYR A 476 -7.23 5.57 -13.32
C TYR A 476 -8.22 6.70 -13.57
N PHE A 477 -9.48 6.49 -13.20
CA PHE A 477 -10.52 7.48 -13.38
C PHE A 477 -10.23 8.74 -12.54
N GLU A 478 -10.03 8.60 -11.23
CA GLU A 478 -9.83 9.76 -10.35
C GLU A 478 -8.42 10.35 -10.40
N GLY A 479 -7.40 9.52 -10.60
CA GLY A 479 -6.01 9.94 -10.63
C GLY A 479 -5.54 10.47 -11.99
N TYR A 480 -6.32 10.28 -13.07
CA TYR A 480 -5.93 10.70 -14.41
C TYR A 480 -7.09 11.26 -15.24
N LEU A 481 -8.15 10.50 -15.52
CA LEU A 481 -9.19 10.95 -16.45
C LEU A 481 -9.91 12.22 -16.00
N VAL A 482 -10.19 12.36 -14.71
CA VAL A 482 -10.80 13.58 -14.13
C VAL A 482 -9.87 14.79 -14.22
N HIS A 483 -8.57 14.59 -14.32
CA HIS A 483 -7.62 15.70 -14.51
C HIS A 483 -7.48 16.12 -15.98
N VAL A 484 -7.63 15.18 -16.91
CA VAL A 484 -7.32 15.39 -18.34
C VAL A 484 -8.56 15.71 -19.18
N LEU A 485 -9.71 15.06 -18.93
CA LEU A 485 -10.89 15.16 -19.80
C LEU A 485 -11.75 16.43 -19.56
N PRO A 486 -12.06 16.82 -18.32
CA PRO A 486 -12.89 17.99 -18.04
C PRO A 486 -12.14 19.31 -18.28
N SER A 487 -12.89 20.34 -18.69
CA SER A 487 -12.45 21.74 -18.66
C SER A 487 -12.94 22.34 -17.35
N ASP A 488 -12.13 23.16 -16.69
CA ASP A 488 -12.56 23.87 -15.46
C ASP A 488 -13.17 25.25 -15.76
N GLY A 489 -13.23 25.63 -17.04
CA GLY A 489 -13.86 26.86 -17.52
C GLY A 489 -13.17 28.17 -17.14
N ALA A 490 -12.10 28.13 -16.34
CA ALA A 490 -11.46 29.34 -15.79
C ALA A 490 -9.94 29.39 -16.02
N LYS A 491 -9.20 28.30 -15.74
CA LYS A 491 -7.73 28.26 -15.80
C LYS A 491 -7.20 27.17 -16.74
N PHE A 492 -7.98 26.15 -17.04
CA PHE A 492 -7.57 24.98 -17.80
C PHE A 492 -8.53 24.67 -18.95
N PHE A 493 -7.98 24.62 -20.15
CA PHE A 493 -8.66 24.07 -21.33
C PHE A 493 -8.70 22.54 -21.20
N GLY A 494 -9.90 21.96 -21.32
CA GLY A 494 -10.08 20.51 -21.26
C GLY A 494 -9.55 19.81 -22.52
N PHE A 495 -9.62 18.48 -22.51
CA PHE A 495 -9.16 17.66 -23.62
C PHE A 495 -9.71 18.07 -25.01
N LEU A 496 -10.99 18.44 -25.08
CA LEU A 496 -11.65 18.84 -26.33
C LEU A 496 -11.08 20.16 -26.87
N GLU A 497 -10.82 21.12 -25.99
CA GLU A 497 -10.19 22.40 -26.35
C GLU A 497 -8.74 22.18 -26.81
N ASN A 498 -8.00 21.29 -26.14
CA ASN A 498 -6.64 20.93 -26.55
C ASN A 498 -6.59 20.29 -27.94
N ILE A 499 -7.57 19.44 -28.30
CA ILE A 499 -7.72 18.95 -29.67
C ILE A 499 -7.96 20.10 -30.65
N LYS A 500 -8.86 21.05 -30.34
CA LYS A 500 -9.13 22.19 -31.24
C LYS A 500 -7.89 23.07 -31.46
N ILE A 501 -7.11 23.31 -30.40
CA ILE A 501 -5.85 24.06 -30.48
C ILE A 501 -4.87 23.33 -31.40
N TYR A 502 -4.70 22.02 -31.20
CA TYR A 502 -3.82 21.20 -32.03
C TYR A 502 -4.27 21.17 -33.50
N GLU A 503 -5.56 20.96 -33.76
CA GLU A 503 -6.16 20.99 -35.10
C GLU A 503 -5.84 22.31 -35.84
N ASN A 504 -5.94 23.44 -35.13
CA ASN A 504 -5.65 24.75 -35.70
C ASN A 504 -4.15 24.96 -35.94
N ARG A 505 -3.31 24.51 -35.02
CA ARG A 505 -1.84 24.64 -35.11
C ARG A 505 -1.27 23.78 -36.23
N GLU A 506 -1.71 22.54 -36.35
CA GLU A 506 -1.14 21.53 -37.26
C GLU A 506 -1.90 21.43 -38.59
N GLY A 507 -3.02 22.14 -38.75
CA GLY A 507 -3.84 22.08 -39.95
C GLY A 507 -4.49 20.73 -40.21
N VAL A 508 -4.89 19.99 -39.16
CA VAL A 508 -5.47 18.64 -39.24
C VAL A 508 -6.90 18.59 -38.67
N VAL A 509 -7.63 17.49 -38.92
CA VAL A 509 -8.93 17.20 -38.30
C VAL A 509 -8.89 15.88 -37.55
N PHE A 510 -9.46 15.88 -36.35
CA PHE A 510 -9.79 14.69 -35.59
C PHE A 510 -11.26 14.38 -35.87
N PRO A 511 -11.58 13.35 -36.67
CA PRO A 511 -12.98 13.01 -36.94
C PRO A 511 -13.72 12.60 -35.66
N VAL A 512 -13.02 11.98 -34.72
CA VAL A 512 -13.56 11.64 -33.40
C VAL A 512 -12.72 12.34 -32.33
N LYS A 513 -13.33 13.28 -31.61
CA LYS A 513 -12.67 14.07 -30.55
C LYS A 513 -12.80 13.37 -29.19
N LYS A 514 -12.30 12.14 -29.10
CA LYS A 514 -12.26 11.33 -27.88
C LYS A 514 -10.84 10.85 -27.59
N LEU A 515 -10.54 10.60 -26.33
CA LEU A 515 -9.34 9.88 -25.92
C LEU A 515 -9.59 8.38 -26.08
N PHE A 516 -8.82 7.72 -26.94
CA PHE A 516 -8.90 6.26 -27.14
C PHE A 516 -7.91 5.56 -26.22
N VAL A 517 -8.42 4.83 -25.22
CA VAL A 517 -7.60 4.02 -24.31
C VAL A 517 -7.56 2.57 -24.80
N VAL A 518 -6.40 2.14 -25.27
CA VAL A 518 -6.16 0.77 -25.79
C VAL A 518 -5.84 -0.15 -24.62
N VAL A 519 -6.65 -1.19 -24.46
CA VAL A 519 -6.50 -2.24 -23.46
C VAL A 519 -6.13 -3.53 -24.17
N THR A 520 -4.94 -4.06 -23.87
CA THR A 520 -4.41 -5.25 -24.52
C THR A 520 -4.71 -6.52 -23.73
N LYS A 521 -4.83 -7.65 -24.43
CA LYS A 521 -5.03 -8.96 -23.80
C LYS A 521 -3.83 -9.38 -22.96
N SER A 522 -2.62 -9.11 -23.43
CA SER A 522 -1.39 -9.43 -22.70
C SER A 522 -1.13 -8.51 -21.50
N LEU A 523 -1.93 -7.44 -21.33
CA LEU A 523 -1.73 -6.32 -20.41
C LEU A 523 -0.60 -5.36 -20.81
N PHE A 524 0.25 -5.74 -21.77
CA PHE A 524 1.39 -4.94 -22.19
C PHE A 524 0.96 -3.76 -23.06
N SER A 525 1.50 -2.58 -22.77
CA SER A 525 1.44 -1.43 -23.66
C SER A 525 2.86 -0.92 -23.93
N PRO A 526 3.32 -0.90 -25.19
CA PRO A 526 4.66 -0.43 -25.52
C PRO A 526 4.82 1.06 -25.22
N PRO A 527 6.06 1.55 -25.03
CA PRO A 527 6.35 2.98 -24.90
C PRO A 527 5.71 3.81 -26.01
N ALA A 528 5.77 3.35 -27.26
CA ALA A 528 5.05 3.96 -28.38
C ALA A 528 4.11 2.94 -29.05
N LEU A 529 2.85 3.31 -29.28
CA LEU A 529 1.86 2.40 -29.90
C LEU A 529 2.21 2.03 -31.35
N VAL A 530 3.11 2.78 -31.98
CA VAL A 530 3.66 2.46 -33.31
C VAL A 530 4.40 1.12 -33.33
N GLU A 531 4.86 0.62 -32.17
CA GLU A 531 5.49 -0.70 -32.05
C GLU A 531 4.52 -1.85 -32.35
N PHE A 532 3.20 -1.61 -32.32
CA PHE A 532 2.20 -2.57 -32.76
C PHE A 532 2.02 -2.62 -34.28
N ASN A 533 2.65 -1.71 -35.05
CA ASN A 533 2.60 -1.76 -36.50
C ASN A 533 3.24 -3.06 -37.02
N LYS A 534 2.62 -3.69 -38.02
CA LYS A 534 3.18 -4.88 -38.67
C LYS A 534 4.38 -4.50 -39.55
N THR A 535 5.56 -5.03 -39.21
CA THR A 535 6.79 -4.82 -39.99
C THR A 535 6.69 -5.51 -41.36
N GLY A 536 7.16 -4.85 -42.42
CA GLY A 536 7.22 -5.43 -43.77
C GLY A 536 5.88 -5.54 -44.50
N ARG A 537 4.82 -4.89 -44.00
CA ARG A 537 3.47 -4.86 -44.59
C ARG A 537 3.06 -3.43 -44.92
N ASP A 538 3.39 -2.98 -46.13
CA ASP A 538 3.04 -1.63 -46.62
C ASP A 538 1.58 -1.54 -47.12
N ASP A 539 0.95 -2.69 -47.31
CA ASP A 539 -0.46 -2.85 -47.67
C ASP A 539 -1.43 -2.65 -46.48
N LEU A 540 -0.92 -2.60 -45.25
CA LEU A 540 -1.73 -2.40 -44.04
C LEU A 540 -1.62 -0.95 -43.53
N PRO A 541 -2.68 -0.43 -42.89
CA PRO A 541 -2.60 0.85 -42.20
C PRO A 541 -1.57 0.85 -41.07
N LYS A 542 -0.92 2.00 -40.88
CA LYS A 542 0.15 2.18 -39.89
C LYS A 542 -0.07 3.40 -39.02
N LEU A 543 0.23 3.26 -37.74
CA LEU A 543 0.28 4.36 -36.78
C LEU A 543 1.60 5.13 -36.89
N GLU A 544 1.52 6.45 -36.84
CA GLU A 544 2.66 7.33 -36.60
C GLU A 544 2.35 8.19 -35.38
N ALA A 545 3.28 8.25 -34.42
CA ALA A 545 3.16 9.15 -33.27
C ALA A 545 3.52 10.58 -33.69
N CYS A 546 2.63 11.53 -33.44
CA CYS A 546 2.83 12.94 -33.72
C CYS A 546 3.30 13.70 -32.47
N SER A 547 3.26 15.04 -32.53
CA SER A 547 3.51 15.89 -31.36
C SER A 547 2.40 15.76 -30.33
N SER A 548 2.71 16.10 -29.08
CA SER A 548 1.72 16.11 -28.00
C SER A 548 0.66 17.20 -28.23
N LEU A 549 -0.54 16.95 -27.71
CA LEU A 549 -1.52 18.00 -27.46
C LEU A 549 -0.96 19.01 -26.44
N THR A 550 -1.59 20.17 -26.33
CA THR A 550 -1.24 21.18 -25.32
C THR A 550 -1.22 20.55 -23.93
N GLU A 551 -0.19 20.91 -23.16
CA GLU A 551 0.03 20.39 -21.81
C GLU A 551 -1.03 20.90 -20.84
N ILE A 552 -1.40 20.05 -19.89
CA ILE A 552 -2.27 20.43 -18.77
C ILE A 552 -1.38 20.45 -17.52
N GLU A 553 -1.27 21.60 -16.86
CA GLU A 553 -0.48 21.80 -15.65
C GLU A 553 -1.41 21.91 -14.43
N LYS A 554 -1.26 21.06 -13.41
CA LYS A 554 -2.10 21.09 -12.18
C LYS A 554 -1.28 20.79 -10.93
N ASP A 555 -1.68 21.36 -9.80
CA ASP A 555 -1.15 20.96 -8.49
C ASP A 555 -1.96 19.77 -7.95
N VAL A 556 -1.28 18.67 -7.58
CA VAL A 556 -1.95 17.44 -7.14
C VAL A 556 -1.16 16.77 -6.03
N ALA A 557 -1.81 16.51 -4.89
CA ALA A 557 -1.28 15.72 -3.77
C ALA A 557 0.12 16.19 -3.29
N GLY A 558 0.32 17.51 -3.17
CA GLY A 558 1.58 18.10 -2.76
C GLY A 558 2.63 18.21 -3.87
N VAL A 559 2.32 17.80 -5.10
CA VAL A 559 3.19 17.98 -6.27
C VAL A 559 2.73 19.19 -7.06
N LYS A 560 3.61 20.19 -7.14
CA LYS A 560 3.37 21.46 -7.82
C LYS A 560 3.61 21.35 -9.33
N ASN A 561 2.78 22.05 -10.10
CA ASN A 561 2.91 22.21 -11.55
C ASN A 561 3.04 20.87 -12.29
N ARG A 562 2.28 19.85 -11.87
CA ARG A 562 2.29 18.51 -12.46
C ARG A 562 1.76 18.58 -13.89
N ILE A 563 2.54 18.06 -14.84
CA ILE A 563 2.22 18.13 -16.27
C ILE A 563 1.58 16.81 -16.73
N TYR A 564 0.42 16.92 -17.38
CA TYR A 564 -0.25 15.85 -18.10
C TYR A 564 -0.12 16.09 -19.61
N ARG A 565 0.24 15.02 -20.33
CA ARG A 565 0.41 15.03 -21.79
C ARG A 565 -0.45 13.94 -22.42
N SER A 566 -0.97 14.25 -23.61
CA SER A 566 -1.61 13.27 -24.49
C SER A 566 -0.95 13.33 -25.86
N THR A 567 -0.79 12.18 -26.50
CA THR A 567 -0.09 12.07 -27.79
C THR A 567 -1.11 11.97 -28.92
N ALA A 568 -1.00 12.83 -29.92
CA ALA A 568 -1.75 12.69 -31.16
C ALA A 568 -1.07 11.63 -32.04
N TYR A 569 -1.87 10.86 -32.76
CA TYR A 569 -1.41 9.87 -33.72
C TYR A 569 -2.06 10.11 -35.08
N LYS A 570 -1.36 9.72 -36.14
CA LYS A 570 -1.89 9.61 -37.50
C LYS A 570 -1.93 8.15 -37.90
N ILE A 571 -3.05 7.72 -38.48
CA ILE A 571 -3.18 6.42 -39.13
C ILE A 571 -3.02 6.66 -40.63
N TYR A 572 -1.89 6.21 -41.20
CA TYR A 572 -1.67 6.21 -42.64
C TYR A 572 -2.33 5.01 -43.27
N ARG A 573 -2.94 5.24 -44.43
CA ARG A 573 -3.71 4.24 -45.18
C ARG A 573 -3.15 4.20 -46.60
N PRO A 574 -2.91 3.02 -47.19
CA PRO A 574 -2.23 2.91 -48.48
C PRO A 574 -2.84 3.75 -49.62
N SER A 575 -4.17 3.89 -49.62
CA SER A 575 -4.91 4.55 -50.72
C SER A 575 -5.85 5.65 -50.25
N ALA A 576 -5.65 6.20 -49.04
CA ALA A 576 -6.54 7.20 -48.47
C ALA A 576 -5.82 8.21 -47.57
N PRO A 577 -6.37 9.42 -47.36
CA PRO A 577 -5.78 10.42 -46.48
C PRO A 577 -5.56 9.89 -45.06
N PRO A 578 -4.52 10.35 -44.34
CA PRO A 578 -4.29 9.92 -42.97
C PRO A 578 -5.41 10.39 -42.04
N VAL A 579 -5.72 9.57 -41.04
CA VAL A 579 -6.75 9.86 -40.03
C VAL A 579 -6.06 10.25 -38.72
N CYS A 580 -6.37 11.41 -38.15
CA CYS A 580 -5.82 11.81 -36.86
C CYS A 580 -6.69 11.33 -35.71
N LEU A 581 -6.07 10.86 -34.63
CA LEU A 581 -6.75 10.51 -33.38
C LEU A 581 -5.84 10.76 -32.19
N CYS A 582 -6.39 10.78 -30.98
CA CYS A 582 -5.60 10.79 -29.76
C CYS A 582 -5.79 9.44 -29.06
N THR A 583 -4.70 8.69 -28.87
CA THR A 583 -4.76 7.35 -28.30
C THR A 583 -3.58 7.07 -27.37
N GLU A 584 -3.82 6.26 -26.35
CA GLU A 584 -2.86 5.84 -25.33
C GLU A 584 -3.18 4.41 -24.87
N GLY A 585 -2.22 3.72 -24.28
CA GLY A 585 -2.42 2.42 -23.66
C GLY A 585 -3.00 2.54 -22.24
N GLY A 586 -3.70 1.51 -21.79
CA GLY A 586 -4.22 1.40 -20.43
C GLY A 586 -3.09 1.29 -19.41
N THR A 587 -2.56 2.44 -18.97
CA THR A 587 -1.39 2.51 -18.07
C THR A 587 -1.49 1.63 -16.82
N PRO A 588 -2.63 1.48 -16.10
CA PRO A 588 -2.72 0.59 -14.96
C PRO A 588 -2.49 -0.89 -15.31
N LEU A 589 -2.94 -1.33 -16.49
CA LEU A 589 -2.75 -2.70 -16.97
C LEU A 589 -1.30 -2.93 -17.39
N ASN A 590 -0.66 -1.94 -18.01
CA ASN A 590 0.77 -2.02 -18.29
C ASN A 590 1.62 -2.05 -17.01
N THR A 591 1.19 -1.34 -15.97
CA THR A 591 1.81 -1.46 -14.64
C THR A 591 1.64 -2.88 -14.11
N LEU A 592 0.43 -3.46 -14.18
CA LEU A 592 0.20 -4.85 -13.79
C LEU A 592 1.06 -5.84 -14.58
N TYR A 593 1.21 -5.65 -15.88
CA TYR A 593 2.11 -6.45 -16.71
C TYR A 593 3.55 -6.47 -16.17
N ARG A 594 4.07 -5.30 -15.78
CA ARG A 594 5.42 -5.17 -15.20
C ARG A 594 5.51 -5.83 -13.83
N VAL A 595 4.53 -5.61 -12.97
CA VAL A 595 4.45 -6.25 -11.67
C VAL A 595 4.51 -7.78 -11.83
N LEU A 596 3.71 -8.35 -12.74
CA LEU A 596 3.67 -9.80 -12.98
C LEU A 596 4.95 -10.37 -13.60
N LYS A 597 5.75 -9.55 -14.29
CA LYS A 597 7.09 -9.95 -14.74
C LYS A 597 8.08 -10.02 -13.59
N ASN A 598 7.89 -9.20 -12.55
CA ASN A 598 8.75 -9.12 -11.36
C ASN A 598 8.19 -10.00 -10.22
N SER A 599 7.93 -11.28 -10.50
CA SER A 599 7.21 -12.17 -9.58
C SER A 599 7.86 -12.36 -8.21
N GLU A 600 9.17 -12.15 -8.09
CA GLU A 600 9.91 -12.18 -6.80
C GLU A 600 9.52 -11.02 -5.86
N LEU A 601 9.19 -9.86 -6.42
CA LEU A 601 8.75 -8.69 -5.66
C LEU A 601 7.25 -8.73 -5.36
N SER A 602 6.46 -9.46 -6.16
CA SER A 602 5.01 -9.47 -6.10
C SER A 602 4.41 -10.88 -5.95
N GLU A 603 4.97 -11.69 -5.04
CA GLU A 603 4.46 -13.05 -4.74
C GLU A 603 2.96 -13.05 -4.39
N GLU A 604 2.46 -11.95 -3.83
CA GLU A 604 1.04 -11.77 -3.47
C GLU A 604 0.09 -11.75 -4.67
N LEU A 605 0.63 -11.49 -5.85
CA LEU A 605 -0.11 -11.48 -7.12
C LEU A 605 0.14 -12.77 -7.92
N ALA A 606 0.71 -13.80 -7.30
CA ALA A 606 0.87 -15.10 -7.93
C ALA A 606 -0.51 -15.74 -8.20
N GLY A 607 -0.70 -16.26 -9.41
CA GLY A 607 -1.92 -17.00 -9.78
C GLY A 607 -3.14 -16.15 -10.10
N ILE A 608 -2.98 -14.84 -10.33
CA ILE A 608 -4.12 -13.97 -10.67
C ILE A 608 -4.75 -14.30 -12.01
N ASN A 609 -6.08 -14.24 -12.07
CA ASN A 609 -6.80 -14.36 -13.31
C ASN A 609 -6.76 -13.02 -14.07
N ARG A 610 -5.90 -12.95 -15.09
CA ARG A 610 -5.70 -11.73 -15.91
C ARG A 610 -6.97 -11.33 -16.66
N GLU A 611 -7.72 -12.31 -17.16
CA GLU A 611 -8.92 -12.09 -17.96
C GLU A 611 -10.03 -11.46 -17.11
N GLU A 612 -10.22 -11.98 -15.89
CA GLU A 612 -11.13 -11.42 -14.89
C GLU A 612 -10.75 -9.98 -14.52
N ILE A 613 -9.46 -9.73 -14.27
CA ILE A 613 -8.99 -8.37 -13.93
C ILE A 613 -9.22 -7.38 -15.07
N VAL A 614 -8.97 -7.77 -16.32
CA VAL A 614 -9.22 -6.93 -17.49
C VAL A 614 -10.70 -6.66 -17.66
N HIS A 615 -11.53 -7.70 -17.51
CA HIS A 615 -12.97 -7.59 -17.57
C HIS A 615 -13.52 -6.62 -16.52
N ASP A 616 -13.09 -6.77 -15.26
CA ASP A 616 -13.51 -5.90 -14.16
C ASP A 616 -13.02 -4.47 -14.36
N PHE A 617 -11.77 -4.29 -14.77
CA PHE A 617 -11.22 -2.98 -15.09
C PHE A 617 -12.05 -2.27 -16.17
N LEU A 618 -12.31 -2.94 -17.30
CA LEU A 618 -13.08 -2.36 -18.41
C LEU A 618 -14.53 -2.05 -17.99
N THR A 619 -15.17 -2.98 -17.28
CA THR A 619 -16.56 -2.85 -16.85
C THR A 619 -16.72 -1.70 -15.87
N THR A 620 -15.88 -1.64 -14.83
CA THR A 620 -15.88 -0.55 -13.86
C THR A 620 -15.55 0.78 -14.51
N LEU A 621 -14.51 0.85 -15.35
CA LEU A 621 -14.12 2.12 -15.98
C LEU A 621 -15.21 2.65 -16.93
N ARG A 622 -15.88 1.79 -17.71
CA ARG A 622 -17.04 2.17 -18.53
C ARG A 622 -18.19 2.71 -17.67
N LYS A 623 -18.49 2.05 -16.55
CA LYS A 623 -19.52 2.48 -15.60
C LYS A 623 -19.21 3.88 -15.06
N LEU A 624 -17.97 4.13 -14.63
CA LEU A 624 -17.53 5.43 -14.10
C LEU A 624 -17.59 6.55 -15.15
N ILE A 625 -17.04 6.32 -16.34
CA ILE A 625 -17.07 7.28 -17.45
C ILE A 625 -18.52 7.61 -17.83
N THR A 626 -19.40 6.61 -17.87
CA THR A 626 -20.81 6.80 -18.22
C THR A 626 -21.56 7.55 -17.13
N LYS A 627 -21.32 7.25 -15.85
CA LYS A 627 -21.99 7.95 -14.74
C LYS A 627 -21.52 9.41 -14.59
N SER A 628 -20.23 9.69 -14.81
CA SER A 628 -19.66 11.03 -14.66
C SER A 628 -20.10 12.00 -15.77
N PRO A 629 -20.83 13.09 -15.45
CA PRO A 629 -21.26 14.06 -16.46
C PRO A 629 -20.08 14.73 -17.19
N GLU A 630 -18.98 14.96 -16.47
CA GLU A 630 -17.82 15.67 -17.00
C GLU A 630 -16.95 14.82 -17.93
N CYS A 631 -16.99 13.49 -17.77
CA CYS A 631 -16.20 12.54 -18.56
C CYS A 631 -17.01 11.79 -19.63
N ARG A 632 -18.35 11.76 -19.49
CA ARG A 632 -19.25 11.04 -20.41
C ARG A 632 -19.02 11.48 -21.85
N GLY A 633 -18.78 10.50 -22.73
CA GLY A 633 -18.62 10.72 -24.16
C GLY A 633 -17.26 11.29 -24.60
N LYS A 634 -16.32 11.55 -23.68
CA LYS A 634 -14.98 12.11 -23.99
C LYS A 634 -13.87 11.05 -24.09
N CYS A 635 -14.15 9.83 -23.65
CA CYS A 635 -13.20 8.72 -23.63
C CYS A 635 -13.84 7.48 -24.27
N GLU A 636 -13.03 6.70 -24.97
CA GLU A 636 -13.41 5.47 -25.65
C GLU A 636 -12.45 4.34 -25.25
N LEU A 637 -12.97 3.21 -24.78
CA LEU A 637 -12.14 2.06 -24.41
C LEU A 637 -12.12 1.05 -25.55
N VAL A 638 -10.92 0.77 -26.09
CA VAL A 638 -10.68 -0.15 -27.19
C VAL A 638 -9.95 -1.39 -26.69
N TYR A 639 -10.55 -2.56 -26.85
CA TYR A 639 -9.87 -3.83 -26.56
C TYR A 639 -9.08 -4.29 -27.79
N PHE A 640 -7.84 -4.71 -27.58
CA PHE A 640 -6.95 -5.22 -28.64
C PHE A 640 -6.33 -6.55 -28.22
N ASP A 641 -6.63 -7.62 -28.95
CA ASP A 641 -5.94 -8.90 -28.77
C ASP A 641 -4.60 -8.86 -29.50
N ASP A 642 -3.58 -8.39 -28.78
CA ASP A 642 -2.21 -8.27 -29.24
C ASP A 642 -1.48 -9.62 -29.42
N SER A 643 -2.12 -10.73 -28.99
CA SER A 643 -1.63 -12.09 -29.26
C SER A 643 -2.08 -12.60 -30.63
N ASN A 644 -3.13 -12.01 -31.21
CA ASN A 644 -3.62 -12.38 -32.53
C ASN A 644 -2.75 -11.74 -33.62
N ARG A 645 -2.03 -12.58 -34.38
CA ARG A 645 -1.12 -12.12 -35.43
C ARG A 645 -1.84 -11.47 -36.61
N ASP A 646 -3.09 -11.81 -36.85
CA ASP A 646 -3.89 -11.28 -37.96
C ASP A 646 -4.50 -9.91 -37.64
N LEU A 647 -4.60 -9.54 -36.36
CA LEU A 647 -5.08 -8.22 -35.97
C LEU A 647 -3.98 -7.17 -36.06
N ASN A 648 -4.35 -6.02 -36.63
CA ASN A 648 -3.52 -4.82 -36.72
C ASN A 648 -4.21 -3.70 -35.91
N LEU A 649 -3.48 -3.07 -34.99
CA LEU A 649 -4.06 -2.05 -34.10
C LEU A 649 -4.62 -0.86 -34.88
N ALA A 650 -3.94 -0.44 -35.95
CA ALA A 650 -4.42 0.67 -36.78
C ALA A 650 -5.78 0.37 -37.43
N ASP A 651 -6.02 -0.87 -37.87
CA ASP A 651 -7.32 -1.29 -38.40
C ASP A 651 -8.40 -1.30 -37.32
N VAL A 652 -8.09 -1.86 -36.14
CA VAL A 652 -9.03 -1.87 -34.99
C VAL A 652 -9.44 -0.44 -34.60
N LEU A 653 -8.51 0.50 -34.60
CA LEU A 653 -8.79 1.91 -34.32
C LEU A 653 -9.61 2.57 -35.44
N LEU A 654 -9.31 2.29 -36.71
CA LEU A 654 -10.09 2.80 -37.84
C LEU A 654 -11.53 2.26 -37.84
N ASP A 655 -11.70 0.98 -37.53
CA ASP A 655 -13.02 0.37 -37.42
C ASP A 655 -13.82 1.02 -36.29
N ARG A 656 -13.18 1.26 -35.13
CA ARG A 656 -13.85 1.97 -34.03
C ARG A 656 -14.18 3.42 -34.38
N ILE A 657 -13.32 4.11 -35.12
CA ILE A 657 -13.62 5.46 -35.63
C ILE A 657 -14.83 5.42 -36.57
N ARG A 658 -14.90 4.44 -37.49
CA ARG A 658 -16.01 4.28 -38.43
C ARG A 658 -17.33 3.99 -37.72
N GLU A 659 -17.31 3.21 -36.64
CA GLU A 659 -18.49 2.96 -35.80
C GLU A 659 -18.97 4.21 -35.07
N LEU A 660 -18.05 5.03 -34.56
CA LEU A 660 -18.37 6.24 -33.80
C LEU A 660 -18.76 7.42 -34.70
N GLU A 661 -18.16 7.53 -35.87
CA GLU A 661 -18.40 8.57 -36.85
C GLU A 661 -18.40 7.97 -38.27
N PRO A 662 -19.54 7.42 -38.74
CA PRO A 662 -19.64 6.79 -40.05
C PRO A 662 -19.30 7.73 -41.23
N LYS A 663 -19.39 9.05 -41.03
CA LYS A 663 -19.10 10.06 -42.06
C LYS A 663 -17.69 10.65 -41.92
N PHE A 664 -16.77 9.99 -41.20
CA PHE A 664 -15.44 10.53 -40.94
C PHE A 664 -14.66 10.89 -42.21
N GLU A 665 -14.87 10.15 -43.31
CA GLU A 665 -14.22 10.44 -44.60
C GLU A 665 -14.65 11.81 -45.17
N GLU A 666 -15.94 12.16 -45.05
CA GLU A 666 -16.44 13.48 -45.45
C GLU A 666 -15.83 14.60 -44.58
N ILE A 667 -15.72 14.35 -43.28
CA ILE A 667 -15.15 15.31 -42.31
C ILE A 667 -13.70 15.62 -42.66
N ILE A 668 -12.92 14.59 -43.00
CA ILE A 668 -11.53 14.75 -43.42
C ILE A 668 -11.44 15.49 -44.76
N ALA A 669 -12.36 15.20 -45.69
CA ALA A 669 -12.38 15.85 -47.00
C ALA A 669 -12.72 17.35 -46.96
N ARG A 670 -13.62 17.79 -46.05
CA ARG A 670 -14.12 19.18 -45.97
C ARG A 670 -13.11 20.24 -45.50
N ARG A 671 -11.97 19.85 -44.92
CA ARG A 671 -10.92 20.80 -44.47
C ARG A 671 -9.72 20.87 -45.43
N ARG A 672 -9.74 20.08 -46.51
CA ARG A 672 -8.90 20.32 -47.69
C ARG A 672 -9.57 21.39 -48.54
#